data_AF-A0A6P1KYC9-F1
#
_entry.id   AF-A0A6P1KYC9-F1
#
_cell.length_a   1.000
_cell.length_b   1.000
_cell.length_c   1.000
_cell.angle_alpha   90.00
_cell.angle_beta   90.00
_cell.angle_gamma   90.00
#
_symmetry.space_group_name_H-M   'P 1'
#
loop_
_entity.id
_entity.type
_entity.pdbx_description
1 polymer ?
#
loop_
_entity_poly.entity_id
_entity_poly.type
_entity_poly.pdbx_seq_one_letter_code
_entity_poly.pdbx_strand_id
1 'polypeptide(L)'
;MTQQNDFDKILLAQSLNTSQTLFTTQVPGFEWSDGVSYELGMKFQSAKSGQVTAIRHWKAVNETGNHIGRIWSATGSILGSVTFSNETASGWQQQDLSTPVSILANTTYIVTVSCNSYFGVTNNALASPVVNGDLSSVADGNNSVFGSLNSFPTNSYQNSNYFRDIVFVVGNSLTKVSGDNQTGTAGSALANSFVVKATDSSGNPQSGVTVNFAITSGGGSVSSASAVTGNDGQASTVLTLGTTAGITNTVSATASDIGSVTFSASANPANTNAIYLENQKPGTTDWQIPQVGQSDIAGYATATSVNKGGSLPIKVSLAQAGNYTIDVYRLGYYGGQGGRLVLSSGQLNGITQPACNFDSSTRTVSCENWSTSYTLQVGNDWTSGLYIAKLTDQRSGSKSQVVFVVRHDSERSDILFQSSFNTLQAYNLSGGYSLYPEQSIGGQRAFKLSYDRPFAQHSTLSGSNPYNNIILSWEYNMVRWLESQSYDISYVTNVDVHANSSLLQQHNIFLSVGHDEYWSLEEFNSVQSNSINKAFFSANSVYWRVRFENSSTGVANRAMACYKDATDPVAPTNKFRSPENNKPESALKGNMYIGGRWQNFFFDGFDFVVKNSTHPYYANTNLNDGDKLSGLVGFEWDAINLNASPSGLVVLSESVQSQNFDQAELEGFPAGTDPRISQAVSFTSASGAKVFSTGSIQFMWGLDSEGVSGPREDTRIKQMVVNILADMGARPLTPGSGIIVP
;
A
#
# COMPACT_ATOMS: atom_id res chain seq x y z
N MET A 1 -73.30 -21.75 49.27
CA MET A 1 -73.90 -20.68 48.47
C MET A 1 -72.84 -19.63 48.27
N THR A 2 -72.05 -19.74 47.20
CA THR A 2 -71.16 -18.66 46.72
C THR A 2 -70.66 -19.04 45.32
N GLN A 3 -71.22 -18.36 44.32
CA GLN A 3 -70.64 -18.19 42.99
C GLN A 3 -69.39 -17.33 43.12
N GLN A 4 -68.24 -17.75 42.57
CA GLN A 4 -67.33 -16.87 41.82
C GLN A 4 -66.29 -17.71 41.06
N ASN A 5 -66.71 -18.27 39.93
CA ASN A 5 -65.83 -18.67 38.84
C ASN A 5 -65.73 -17.48 37.85
N ASP A 6 -64.65 -17.47 37.05
CA ASP A 6 -64.49 -16.75 35.77
C ASP A 6 -63.85 -15.35 35.72
N PHE A 7 -62.80 -15.04 36.50
CA PHE A 7 -61.96 -13.86 36.21
C PHE A 7 -60.45 -14.08 35.97
N ASP A 8 -59.91 -15.30 36.13
CA ASP A 8 -58.45 -15.51 36.03
C ASP A 8 -57.97 -16.24 34.76
N LYS A 9 -58.76 -16.26 33.69
CA LYS A 9 -58.34 -16.83 32.39
C LYS A 9 -58.71 -15.94 31.22
N ILE A 10 -58.11 -14.76 31.11
CA ILE A 10 -57.69 -14.08 29.87
C ILE A 10 -56.68 -13.02 30.32
N LEU A 11 -55.40 -13.39 30.44
CA LEU A 11 -54.29 -12.46 30.32
C LEU A 11 -53.20 -13.21 29.56
N LEU A 12 -53.40 -13.33 28.26
CA LEU A 12 -52.32 -13.66 27.33
C LEU A 12 -51.26 -12.57 27.47
N ALA A 13 -50.04 -12.99 27.78
CA ALA A 13 -48.86 -12.15 27.87
C ALA A 13 -48.65 -11.39 26.55
N GLN A 14 -49.09 -10.13 26.51
CA GLN A 14 -48.40 -9.13 25.71
C GLN A 14 -47.17 -8.72 26.50
N SER A 15 -45.98 -8.97 25.95
CA SER A 15 -44.74 -8.39 26.46
C SER A 15 -44.93 -6.87 26.51
N LEU A 16 -44.87 -6.27 27.70
CA LEU A 16 -44.87 -4.83 27.87
C LEU A 16 -43.60 -4.26 27.25
N ASN A 17 -43.66 -3.91 25.97
CA ASN A 17 -42.68 -3.04 25.34
C ASN A 17 -42.85 -1.66 25.99
N THR A 18 -41.88 -1.25 26.82
CA THR A 18 -41.92 0.05 27.49
C THR A 18 -41.76 1.17 26.47
N SER A 19 -42.87 1.82 26.12
CA SER A 19 -42.85 3.00 25.26
C SER A 19 -42.14 4.17 25.94
N GLN A 20 -41.33 4.89 25.19
CA GLN A 20 -40.58 6.07 25.60
C GLN A 20 -41.11 7.32 24.90
N THR A 21 -41.00 8.46 25.56
CA THR A 21 -41.34 9.77 25.00
C THR A 21 -40.25 10.75 25.38
N LEU A 22 -39.97 11.77 24.58
CA LEU A 22 -38.87 12.68 24.92
C LEU A 22 -39.25 13.60 26.08
N PHE A 23 -40.45 14.16 26.02
CA PHE A 23 -41.03 14.92 27.11
C PHE A 23 -41.88 13.99 27.98
N THR A 24 -41.90 14.16 29.29
CA THR A 24 -42.73 13.37 30.20
C THR A 24 -43.91 14.21 30.67
N THR A 25 -43.68 15.09 31.63
CA THR A 25 -44.69 15.95 32.26
C THR A 25 -44.42 17.43 32.05
N GLN A 26 -43.42 17.79 31.23
CA GLN A 26 -43.12 19.19 30.94
C GLN A 26 -44.32 19.88 30.30
N VAL A 27 -44.52 21.14 30.67
CA VAL A 27 -45.56 22.02 30.15
C VAL A 27 -44.91 23.28 29.55
N PRO A 28 -45.57 23.95 28.59
CA PRO A 28 -45.08 25.22 28.05
C PRO A 28 -44.89 26.30 29.10
N GLY A 29 -43.86 27.13 28.91
CA GLY A 29 -43.63 28.32 29.74
C GLY A 29 -44.70 29.40 29.49
N PHE A 30 -45.21 29.50 28.26
CA PHE A 30 -46.34 30.33 27.88
C PHE A 30 -47.00 29.81 26.60
N GLU A 31 -48.20 30.32 26.30
CA GLU A 31 -48.91 30.09 25.03
C GLU A 31 -48.85 31.36 24.18
N TRP A 32 -48.68 31.21 22.87
CA TRP A 32 -48.50 32.33 21.92
C TRP A 32 -49.41 32.19 20.70
N SER A 33 -49.76 33.33 20.09
CA SER A 33 -50.47 33.42 18.82
C SER A 33 -50.12 34.70 18.07
N ASP A 34 -49.96 34.59 16.76
CA ASP A 34 -49.92 35.70 15.79
C ASP A 34 -51.05 35.58 14.74
N GLY A 35 -52.00 34.65 14.97
CA GLY A 35 -53.10 34.34 14.06
C GLY A 35 -52.71 33.52 12.82
N VAL A 36 -51.47 33.03 12.71
CA VAL A 36 -50.98 32.26 11.56
C VAL A 36 -50.93 30.77 11.88
N SER A 37 -51.26 29.94 10.88
CA SER A 37 -51.13 28.48 10.96
C SER A 37 -49.72 28.03 10.57
N TYR A 38 -49.12 27.16 11.38
CA TYR A 38 -47.75 26.68 11.19
C TYR A 38 -47.66 25.15 11.20
N GLU A 39 -46.63 24.64 10.53
CA GLU A 39 -46.07 23.32 10.83
C GLU A 39 -44.98 23.53 11.90
N LEU A 40 -45.23 23.12 13.15
CA LEU A 40 -44.28 23.27 14.27
C LEU A 40 -43.68 21.93 14.65
N GLY A 41 -42.39 21.88 14.98
CA GLY A 41 -41.70 20.62 15.24
C GLY A 41 -40.41 20.72 16.04
N MET A 42 -39.77 19.56 16.16
CA MET A 42 -38.41 19.41 16.67
C MET A 42 -37.68 18.26 15.97
N LYS A 43 -36.35 18.34 15.94
CA LYS A 43 -35.40 17.29 15.57
C LYS A 43 -35.11 16.37 16.76
N PHE A 44 -35.16 15.07 16.53
CA PHE A 44 -34.88 14.04 17.54
C PHE A 44 -34.02 12.90 16.97
N GLN A 45 -33.43 12.13 17.89
CA GLN A 45 -32.69 10.90 17.63
C GLN A 45 -33.05 9.84 18.68
N SER A 46 -32.73 8.58 18.38
CA SER A 46 -32.76 7.49 19.35
C SER A 46 -31.40 6.79 19.41
N ALA A 47 -30.94 6.39 20.60
CA ALA A 47 -29.72 5.61 20.78
C ALA A 47 -29.86 4.16 20.27
N LYS A 48 -31.10 3.69 20.07
CA LYS A 48 -31.42 2.34 19.56
C LYS A 48 -32.37 2.44 18.36
N SER A 49 -32.29 1.47 17.46
CA SER A 49 -33.29 1.31 16.41
C SER A 49 -34.62 0.89 17.02
N GLY A 50 -35.73 1.26 16.40
CA GLY A 50 -37.06 0.93 16.89
C GLY A 50 -38.16 1.57 16.04
N GLN A 51 -39.34 1.76 16.61
CA GLN A 51 -40.49 2.29 15.90
C GLN A 51 -41.12 3.48 16.64
N VAL A 52 -41.49 4.52 15.90
CA VAL A 52 -42.39 5.56 16.37
C VAL A 52 -43.82 5.05 16.20
N THR A 53 -44.53 4.89 17.31
CA THR A 53 -45.88 4.31 17.34
C THR A 53 -46.98 5.36 17.49
N ALA A 54 -46.66 6.54 18.03
CA ALA A 54 -47.59 7.64 18.19
C ALA A 54 -46.88 8.99 18.07
N ILE A 55 -47.66 10.04 17.81
CA ILE A 55 -47.21 11.44 17.89
C ILE A 55 -47.95 12.11 19.05
N ARG A 56 -47.27 12.98 19.77
CA ARG A 56 -47.86 13.79 20.84
C ARG A 56 -47.61 15.27 20.62
N HIS A 57 -48.52 16.10 21.08
CA HIS A 57 -48.28 17.54 21.15
C HIS A 57 -49.00 18.18 22.33
N TRP A 58 -48.51 19.33 22.79
CA TRP A 58 -49.27 20.17 23.70
C TRP A 58 -50.27 21.03 22.94
N LYS A 59 -51.55 20.90 23.26
CA LYS A 59 -52.63 21.76 22.76
C LYS A 59 -52.86 22.93 23.69
N ALA A 60 -52.74 24.14 23.16
CA ALA A 60 -53.02 25.38 23.89
C ALA A 60 -54.52 25.54 24.15
N VAL A 61 -54.91 26.28 25.19
CA VAL A 61 -56.32 26.36 25.64
C VAL A 61 -57.27 26.96 24.60
N ASN A 62 -56.76 27.86 23.75
CA ASN A 62 -57.53 28.51 22.68
C ASN A 62 -57.25 27.91 21.29
N GLU A 63 -56.47 26.83 21.22
CA GLU A 63 -56.19 26.16 19.95
C GLU A 63 -57.39 25.28 19.55
N THR A 64 -57.91 25.51 18.35
CA THR A 64 -59.11 24.84 17.83
C THR A 64 -58.90 24.45 16.38
N GLY A 65 -59.64 23.45 15.92
CA GLY A 65 -59.50 22.89 14.57
C GLY A 65 -58.82 21.52 14.59
N ASN A 66 -58.48 21.03 13.40
CA ASN A 66 -57.83 19.74 13.25
C ASN A 66 -56.31 19.90 13.30
N HIS A 67 -55.63 18.94 13.94
CA HIS A 67 -54.17 18.86 13.96
C HIS A 67 -53.70 17.62 13.21
N ILE A 68 -52.63 17.78 12.43
CA ILE A 68 -51.99 16.69 11.70
C ILE A 68 -50.55 16.59 12.20
N GLY A 69 -50.19 15.42 12.71
CA GLY A 69 -48.82 15.06 13.06
C GLY A 69 -48.10 14.41 11.88
N ARG A 70 -46.79 14.64 11.78
CA ARG A 70 -45.91 14.04 10.77
C ARG A 70 -44.55 13.68 11.34
N ILE A 71 -43.98 12.60 10.80
CA ILE A 71 -42.57 12.23 10.97
C ILE A 71 -41.88 12.42 9.63
N TRP A 72 -40.73 13.08 9.64
CA TRP A 72 -39.94 13.35 8.45
C TRP A 72 -38.53 12.78 8.56
N SER A 73 -37.96 12.39 7.42
CA SER A 73 -36.51 12.25 7.29
C SER A 73 -35.83 13.62 7.45
N ALA A 74 -34.54 13.62 7.77
CA ALA A 74 -33.73 14.86 7.78
C ALA A 74 -33.71 15.59 6.42
N THR A 75 -34.02 14.89 5.32
CA THR A 75 -34.07 15.43 3.95
C THR A 75 -35.46 15.87 3.49
N GLY A 76 -36.48 15.73 4.35
CA GLY A 76 -37.83 16.25 4.09
C GLY A 76 -38.81 15.29 3.42
N SER A 77 -38.54 13.98 3.43
CA SER A 77 -39.53 12.97 3.05
C SER A 77 -40.44 12.65 4.23
N ILE A 78 -41.77 12.60 4.00
CA ILE A 78 -42.73 12.15 5.03
C ILE A 78 -42.59 10.63 5.19
N LEU A 79 -42.31 10.20 6.42
CA LEU A 79 -42.19 8.79 6.81
C LEU A 79 -43.48 8.26 7.45
N GLY A 80 -44.27 9.13 8.06
CA GLY A 80 -45.58 8.80 8.62
C GLY A 80 -46.37 10.05 8.95
N SER A 81 -47.71 9.92 9.00
CA SER A 81 -48.61 11.01 9.36
C SER A 81 -49.87 10.50 10.05
N VAL A 82 -50.44 11.32 10.92
CA VAL A 82 -51.69 11.02 11.62
C VAL A 82 -52.51 12.28 11.84
N THR A 83 -53.84 12.16 11.73
CA THR A 83 -54.77 13.22 12.13
C THR A 83 -55.21 12.99 13.56
N PHE A 84 -55.07 14.00 14.41
CA PHE A 84 -55.52 13.95 15.79
C PHE A 84 -57.05 14.01 15.85
N SER A 85 -57.63 13.17 16.70
CA SER A 85 -59.08 13.08 16.91
C SER A 85 -59.38 12.97 18.41
N ASN A 86 -60.58 13.40 18.84
CA ASN A 86 -61.03 13.33 20.24
C ASN A 86 -60.09 14.04 21.24
N GLU A 87 -59.49 15.15 20.83
CA GLU A 87 -58.60 15.93 21.68
C GLU A 87 -59.34 16.58 22.86
N THR A 88 -58.63 16.79 23.97
CA THR A 88 -59.14 17.59 25.08
C THR A 88 -59.08 19.10 24.77
N ALA A 89 -59.62 19.92 25.68
CA ALA A 89 -59.59 21.38 25.55
C ALA A 89 -58.17 21.96 25.60
N SER A 90 -57.28 21.36 26.39
CA SER A 90 -55.88 21.79 26.53
C SER A 90 -55.02 20.67 27.10
N GLY A 91 -53.70 20.79 26.95
CA GLY A 91 -52.70 19.87 27.49
C GLY A 91 -52.17 18.87 26.47
N TRP A 92 -51.43 17.87 26.94
CA TRP A 92 -50.86 16.83 26.09
C TRP A 92 -51.94 15.99 25.39
N GLN A 93 -51.89 15.99 24.06
CA GLN A 93 -52.64 15.10 23.18
C GLN A 93 -51.71 14.02 22.65
N GLN A 94 -52.25 12.82 22.42
CA GLN A 94 -51.54 11.72 21.78
C GLN A 94 -52.44 11.07 20.74
N GLN A 95 -51.86 10.70 19.60
CA GLN A 95 -52.55 9.96 18.56
C GLN A 95 -51.63 8.87 17.98
N ASP A 96 -52.14 7.64 17.93
CA ASP A 96 -51.42 6.48 17.40
C ASP A 96 -51.32 6.52 15.88
N LEU A 97 -50.15 6.17 15.35
CA LEU A 97 -49.94 5.97 13.92
C LEU A 97 -50.59 4.64 13.49
N SER A 98 -51.35 4.66 12.40
CA SER A 98 -51.94 3.44 11.83
C SER A 98 -50.90 2.45 11.33
N THR A 99 -49.71 2.94 10.97
CA THR A 99 -48.53 2.15 10.67
C THR A 99 -47.35 2.78 11.41
N PRO A 100 -46.77 2.10 12.41
CA PRO A 100 -45.59 2.60 13.09
C PRO A 100 -44.43 2.87 12.12
N VAL A 101 -43.62 3.90 12.41
CA VAL A 101 -42.50 4.31 11.57
C VAL A 101 -41.19 3.77 12.13
N SER A 102 -40.52 2.87 11.41
CA SER A 102 -39.20 2.37 11.79
C SER A 102 -38.13 3.46 11.68
N ILE A 103 -37.32 3.61 12.74
CA ILE A 103 -36.18 4.53 12.78
C ILE A 103 -34.90 3.79 13.16
N LEU A 104 -33.79 4.22 12.56
CA LEU A 104 -32.45 3.74 12.88
C LEU A 104 -31.86 4.47 14.09
N ALA A 105 -31.02 3.78 14.87
CA ALA A 105 -30.20 4.38 15.91
C ALA A 105 -29.34 5.54 15.36
N ASN A 106 -29.10 6.55 16.21
CA ASN A 106 -28.22 7.70 15.97
C ASN A 106 -28.48 8.45 14.65
N THR A 107 -29.73 8.42 14.16
CA THR A 107 -30.15 9.09 12.92
C THR A 107 -31.14 10.19 13.26
N THR A 108 -30.97 11.38 12.66
CA THR A 108 -31.86 12.54 12.90
C THR A 108 -33.16 12.43 12.12
N TYR A 109 -34.27 12.61 12.84
CA TYR A 109 -35.63 12.71 12.29
C TYR A 109 -36.29 13.98 12.81
N ILE A 110 -37.40 14.39 12.17
CA ILE A 110 -38.19 15.53 12.59
C ILE A 110 -39.61 15.07 12.90
N VAL A 111 -40.14 15.49 14.05
CA VAL A 111 -41.57 15.37 14.37
C VAL A 111 -42.21 16.73 14.29
N THR A 112 -43.34 16.84 13.61
CA THR A 112 -44.16 18.05 13.55
C THR A 112 -45.61 17.76 13.91
N VAL A 113 -46.31 18.77 14.42
CA VAL A 113 -47.77 18.82 14.46
C VAL A 113 -48.23 20.22 14.05
N SER A 114 -49.18 20.29 13.12
CA SER A 114 -49.76 21.56 12.67
C SER A 114 -50.42 22.32 13.83
N CYS A 115 -50.35 23.65 13.82
CA CYS A 115 -51.18 24.51 14.66
C CYS A 115 -52.02 25.45 13.77
N ASN A 116 -53.22 25.80 14.22
CA ASN A 116 -54.10 26.70 13.48
C ASN A 116 -53.84 28.16 13.88
N SER A 117 -53.71 28.46 15.19
CA SER A 117 -53.46 29.84 15.63
C SER A 117 -52.75 29.99 16.99
N TYR A 118 -52.87 29.06 17.93
CA TYR A 118 -52.25 29.08 19.26
C TYR A 118 -51.32 27.88 19.48
N PHE A 119 -50.16 28.11 20.10
CA PHE A 119 -49.25 27.04 20.45
C PHE A 119 -48.50 27.31 21.75
N GLY A 120 -48.13 26.24 22.45
CA GLY A 120 -47.26 26.30 23.62
C GLY A 120 -45.80 26.45 23.22
N VAL A 121 -45.06 27.30 23.94
CA VAL A 121 -43.64 27.53 23.67
C VAL A 121 -42.83 27.76 24.96
N THR A 122 -41.58 27.28 24.94
CA THR A 122 -40.53 27.69 25.90
C THR A 122 -39.27 28.03 25.11
N ASN A 123 -38.88 29.30 25.10
CA ASN A 123 -37.68 29.77 24.38
C ASN A 123 -36.40 29.13 24.96
N ASN A 124 -35.42 28.85 24.10
CA ASN A 124 -34.12 28.25 24.43
C ASN A 124 -34.16 26.85 25.09
N ALA A 125 -35.33 26.22 25.19
CA ALA A 125 -35.49 24.93 25.87
C ALA A 125 -34.79 23.74 25.16
N LEU A 126 -34.46 23.87 23.88
CA LEU A 126 -33.71 22.88 23.08
C LEU A 126 -32.29 23.35 22.73
N ALA A 127 -31.78 24.39 23.40
CA ALA A 127 -30.39 24.84 23.24
C ALA A 127 -29.39 23.80 23.78
N SER A 128 -29.84 22.99 24.75
CA SER A 128 -29.17 21.79 25.23
C SER A 128 -30.06 20.57 24.92
N PRO A 129 -29.49 19.37 24.73
CA PRO A 129 -30.29 18.19 24.44
C PRO A 129 -31.14 17.80 25.65
N VAL A 130 -32.44 17.65 25.44
CA VAL A 130 -33.33 16.93 26.34
C VAL A 130 -33.18 15.44 26.04
N VAL A 131 -33.01 14.62 27.07
CA VAL A 131 -32.80 13.17 26.95
C VAL A 131 -33.77 12.45 27.89
N ASN A 132 -34.46 11.44 27.38
CA ASN A 132 -35.27 10.53 28.19
C ASN A 132 -35.25 9.11 27.59
N GLY A 133 -34.74 8.15 28.35
CA GLY A 133 -34.50 6.79 27.85
C GLY A 133 -33.49 6.80 26.70
N ASP A 134 -33.84 6.14 25.60
CA ASP A 134 -33.04 6.12 24.38
C ASP A 134 -33.28 7.36 23.49
N LEU A 135 -34.30 8.17 23.76
CA LEU A 135 -34.62 9.37 22.96
C LEU A 135 -33.82 10.60 23.39
N SER A 136 -33.39 11.40 22.40
CA SER A 136 -32.80 12.72 22.63
C SER A 136 -33.27 13.75 21.58
N SER A 137 -33.42 15.02 21.98
CA SER A 137 -33.51 16.14 21.04
C SER A 137 -32.12 16.52 20.53
N VAL A 138 -32.01 16.96 19.28
CA VAL A 138 -30.72 17.40 18.69
C VAL A 138 -30.34 18.82 19.10
N ALA A 139 -29.19 19.06 19.73
CA ALA A 139 -28.72 20.40 20.07
C ALA A 139 -27.77 20.98 19.00
N ASP A 140 -28.30 21.24 17.80
CA ASP A 140 -27.54 21.77 16.66
C ASP A 140 -27.65 23.30 16.49
N GLY A 141 -28.20 23.98 17.50
CA GLY A 141 -28.51 25.41 17.46
C GLY A 141 -29.73 25.78 16.62
N ASN A 142 -30.40 24.81 15.97
CA ASN A 142 -31.54 24.99 15.07
C ASN A 142 -32.63 23.91 15.21
N ASN A 143 -32.84 23.36 16.39
CA ASN A 143 -33.78 22.25 16.60
C ASN A 143 -35.26 22.66 16.40
N SER A 144 -35.58 23.91 16.72
CA SER A 144 -36.94 24.49 16.78
C SER A 144 -37.56 24.71 15.44
N VAL A 145 -37.81 23.64 14.71
CA VAL A 145 -38.18 23.70 13.30
C VAL A 145 -39.63 24.17 13.15
N PHE A 146 -39.83 25.15 12.26
CA PHE A 146 -41.16 25.58 11.83
C PHE A 146 -41.22 25.90 10.34
N GLY A 147 -42.43 25.89 9.77
CA GLY A 147 -42.67 26.19 8.37
C GLY A 147 -44.14 26.46 8.06
N SER A 148 -44.43 26.68 6.77
CA SER A 148 -45.80 26.78 6.29
C SER A 148 -46.53 25.45 6.48
N LEU A 149 -47.84 25.51 6.72
CA LEU A 149 -48.68 24.33 6.89
C LEU A 149 -48.46 23.30 5.76
N ASN A 150 -48.33 22.02 6.12
CA ASN A 150 -48.13 20.90 5.18
C ASN A 150 -46.80 20.91 4.40
N SER A 151 -45.82 21.73 4.78
CA SER A 151 -44.48 21.76 4.18
C SER A 151 -43.41 21.26 5.14
N PHE A 152 -42.28 20.79 4.61
CA PHE A 152 -41.13 20.42 5.43
C PHE A 152 -40.57 21.68 6.12
N PRO A 153 -40.45 21.70 7.46
CA PRO A 153 -40.05 22.91 8.17
C PRO A 153 -38.54 23.15 8.04
N THR A 154 -38.17 24.34 7.55
CA THR A 154 -36.77 24.74 7.33
C THR A 154 -36.32 25.93 8.18
N ASN A 155 -37.24 26.59 8.89
CA ASN A 155 -36.93 27.75 9.73
C ASN A 155 -36.73 27.33 11.19
N SER A 156 -36.01 28.13 11.97
CA SER A 156 -35.80 27.92 13.41
C SER A 156 -35.94 29.23 14.18
N TYR A 157 -36.44 29.17 15.42
CA TYR A 157 -36.52 30.33 16.30
C TYR A 157 -36.04 30.00 17.73
N GLN A 158 -34.94 30.65 18.13
CA GLN A 158 -34.40 30.69 19.50
C GLN A 158 -34.26 29.32 20.21
N ASN A 159 -34.03 28.22 19.50
CA ASN A 159 -33.99 26.88 20.12
C ASN A 159 -35.20 26.62 21.06
N SER A 160 -36.36 27.20 20.73
CA SER A 160 -37.63 27.02 21.42
C SER A 160 -38.14 25.58 21.36
N ASN A 161 -38.77 25.10 22.44
CA ASN A 161 -39.56 23.87 22.40
C ASN A 161 -41.02 24.22 22.08
N TYR A 162 -41.55 23.72 20.96
CA TYR A 162 -42.97 23.82 20.59
C TYR A 162 -43.83 22.64 21.11
N PHE A 163 -43.25 21.81 21.99
CA PHE A 163 -43.91 20.68 22.65
C PHE A 163 -44.50 19.71 21.63
N ARG A 164 -43.66 19.27 20.70
CA ARG A 164 -43.93 18.25 19.69
C ARG A 164 -43.10 17.04 20.04
N ASP A 165 -43.72 15.87 20.11
CA ASP A 165 -43.06 14.68 20.63
C ASP A 165 -43.54 13.42 19.94
N ILE A 166 -42.84 12.33 20.20
CA ILE A 166 -43.14 11.00 19.71
C ILE A 166 -43.35 10.04 20.86
N VAL A 167 -44.01 8.93 20.55
CA VAL A 167 -43.99 7.70 21.35
C VAL A 167 -43.13 6.70 20.59
N PHE A 168 -42.03 6.27 21.20
CA PHE A 168 -41.04 5.38 20.63
C PHE A 168 -41.02 4.05 21.37
N VAL A 169 -40.90 2.96 20.61
CA VAL A 169 -40.67 1.63 21.16
C VAL A 169 -39.35 1.11 20.60
N VAL A 170 -38.45 0.70 21.49
CA VAL A 170 -37.18 0.06 21.11
C VAL A 170 -37.49 -1.20 20.29
N GLY A 171 -36.80 -1.37 19.18
CA GLY A 171 -36.95 -2.55 18.32
C GLY A 171 -36.14 -3.75 18.84
N ASN A 172 -36.37 -4.91 18.23
CA ASN A 172 -35.49 -6.05 18.41
C ASN A 172 -34.08 -5.71 17.89
N SER A 173 -33.05 -6.37 18.40
CA SER A 173 -31.66 -6.13 18.01
C SER A 173 -30.94 -7.39 17.59
N LEU A 174 -29.98 -7.25 16.66
CA LEU A 174 -29.04 -8.30 16.27
C LEU A 174 -27.62 -7.81 16.59
N THR A 175 -26.89 -8.58 17.40
CA THR A 175 -25.53 -8.22 17.84
C THR A 175 -24.55 -9.36 17.63
N LYS A 176 -23.26 -9.04 17.47
CA LYS A 176 -22.20 -10.06 17.40
C LYS A 176 -21.88 -10.57 18.81
N VAL A 177 -21.76 -11.89 18.95
CA VAL A 177 -21.33 -12.53 20.20
C VAL A 177 -19.86 -12.94 20.12
N SER A 178 -19.45 -13.61 19.04
CA SER A 178 -18.09 -14.13 18.90
C SER A 178 -17.72 -14.44 17.44
N GLY A 179 -16.43 -14.75 17.23
CA GLY A 179 -15.89 -15.19 15.95
C GLY A 179 -15.45 -14.07 15.02
N ASP A 180 -15.59 -12.80 15.38
CA ASP A 180 -15.15 -11.69 14.53
C ASP A 180 -13.62 -11.52 14.52
N ASN A 181 -13.10 -10.90 13.46
CA ASN A 181 -11.67 -10.58 13.26
C ASN A 181 -10.71 -11.78 13.36
N GLN A 182 -11.17 -12.94 12.89
CA GLN A 182 -10.34 -14.15 12.86
C GLN A 182 -9.29 -14.10 11.74
N THR A 183 -8.27 -14.94 11.85
CA THR A 183 -7.33 -15.24 10.76
C THR A 183 -7.23 -16.75 10.55
N GLY A 184 -6.93 -17.17 9.33
CA GLY A 184 -6.78 -18.59 9.01
C GLY A 184 -6.12 -18.79 7.65
N THR A 185 -5.75 -20.03 7.33
CA THR A 185 -5.18 -20.35 6.02
C THR A 185 -6.22 -20.13 4.90
N ALA A 186 -5.80 -19.53 3.79
CA ALA A 186 -6.64 -19.35 2.61
C ALA A 186 -7.22 -20.68 2.14
N GLY A 187 -8.51 -20.69 1.82
CA GLY A 187 -9.27 -21.90 1.46
C GLY A 187 -9.69 -22.79 2.63
N SER A 188 -9.28 -22.51 3.87
CA SER A 188 -9.61 -23.33 5.03
C SER A 188 -10.80 -22.79 5.85
N ALA A 189 -11.53 -23.71 6.50
CA ALA A 189 -12.52 -23.38 7.51
C ALA A 189 -11.87 -22.75 8.74
N LEU A 190 -12.48 -21.68 9.27
CA LEU A 190 -12.06 -21.03 10.50
C LEU A 190 -12.36 -21.90 11.73
N ALA A 191 -11.53 -21.75 12.77
CA ALA A 191 -11.66 -22.52 13.99
C ALA A 191 -12.89 -22.12 14.82
N ASN A 192 -13.25 -20.82 14.86
CA ASN A 192 -14.40 -20.35 15.61
C ASN A 192 -15.55 -19.98 14.67
N SER A 193 -16.79 -20.27 15.08
CA SER A 193 -17.98 -19.84 14.37
C SER A 193 -18.21 -18.34 14.53
N PHE A 194 -18.78 -17.70 13.51
CA PHE A 194 -19.43 -16.40 13.66
C PHE A 194 -20.75 -16.61 14.37
N VAL A 195 -20.94 -15.93 15.50
CA VAL A 195 -22.13 -16.08 16.34
C VAL A 195 -22.80 -14.74 16.53
N VAL A 196 -24.10 -14.68 16.25
CA VAL A 196 -24.95 -13.52 16.50
C VAL A 196 -25.98 -13.84 17.57
N LYS A 197 -26.50 -12.80 18.22
CA LYS A 197 -27.61 -12.89 19.16
C LYS A 197 -28.73 -11.94 18.77
N ALA A 198 -29.94 -12.49 18.62
CA ALA A 198 -31.18 -11.73 18.51
C ALA A 198 -31.77 -11.48 19.89
N THR A 199 -32.14 -10.25 20.18
CA THR A 199 -32.84 -9.89 21.43
C THR A 199 -34.10 -9.08 21.16
N ASP A 200 -35.07 -9.19 22.06
CA ASP A 200 -36.23 -8.31 22.06
C ASP A 200 -35.86 -6.89 22.54
N SER A 201 -36.86 -6.00 22.58
CA SER A 201 -36.75 -4.63 23.05
C SER A 201 -36.29 -4.50 24.51
N SER A 202 -36.51 -5.53 25.32
CA SER A 202 -36.13 -5.62 26.73
C SER A 202 -34.73 -6.24 26.93
N GLY A 203 -34.08 -6.66 25.85
CA GLY A 203 -32.79 -7.34 25.88
C GLY A 203 -32.87 -8.84 26.15
N ASN A 204 -34.06 -9.44 26.20
CA ASN A 204 -34.20 -10.88 26.37
C ASN A 204 -33.86 -11.60 25.07
N PRO A 205 -33.26 -12.80 25.12
CA PRO A 205 -32.96 -13.57 23.92
C PRO A 205 -34.22 -13.99 23.16
N GLN A 206 -34.21 -13.89 21.83
CA GLN A 206 -35.31 -14.34 20.97
C GLN A 206 -34.97 -15.65 20.29
N SER A 207 -35.73 -16.70 20.62
CA SER A 207 -35.67 -18.02 19.97
C SER A 207 -36.54 -18.05 18.70
N GLY A 208 -36.15 -18.85 17.71
CA GLY A 208 -36.93 -19.02 16.47
C GLY A 208 -36.72 -17.95 15.39
N VAL A 209 -35.80 -17.00 15.60
CA VAL A 209 -35.45 -15.96 14.62
C VAL A 209 -34.57 -16.57 13.54
N THR A 210 -34.92 -16.41 12.26
CA THR A 210 -34.08 -16.83 11.14
C THR A 210 -33.01 -15.78 10.85
N VAL A 211 -31.74 -16.18 10.86
CA VAL A 211 -30.58 -15.37 10.50
C VAL A 211 -29.96 -15.92 9.22
N ASN A 212 -29.89 -15.07 8.19
CA ASN A 212 -29.24 -15.38 6.92
C ASN A 212 -27.79 -14.88 6.93
N PHE A 213 -26.85 -15.76 6.58
CA PHE A 213 -25.43 -15.46 6.44
C PHE A 213 -25.05 -15.41 4.96
N ALA A 214 -24.47 -14.30 4.51
CA ALA A 214 -24.05 -14.12 3.13
C ALA A 214 -22.62 -13.60 3.05
N ILE A 215 -21.82 -14.18 2.15
CA ILE A 215 -20.49 -13.68 1.84
C ILE A 215 -20.64 -12.35 1.10
N THR A 216 -20.05 -11.30 1.65
CA THR A 216 -20.04 -9.96 1.04
C THR A 216 -18.73 -9.62 0.36
N SER A 217 -17.62 -10.26 0.75
CA SER A 217 -16.31 -10.13 0.09
C SER A 217 -15.39 -11.32 0.43
N GLY A 218 -14.34 -11.53 -0.36
CA GLY A 218 -13.27 -12.50 -0.12
C GLY A 218 -13.41 -13.86 -0.82
N GLY A 219 -14.58 -14.19 -1.38
CA GLY A 219 -14.76 -15.37 -2.24
C GLY A 219 -14.87 -16.74 -1.53
N GLY A 220 -15.00 -16.74 -0.20
CA GLY A 220 -15.20 -17.95 0.61
C GLY A 220 -16.63 -18.51 0.62
N SER A 221 -16.95 -19.32 1.63
CA SER A 221 -18.29 -19.92 1.82
C SER A 221 -18.65 -20.06 3.29
N VAL A 222 -19.94 -20.03 3.62
CA VAL A 222 -20.43 -20.31 4.99
C VAL A 222 -20.96 -21.74 5.10
N SER A 223 -20.74 -22.41 6.24
CA SER A 223 -21.24 -23.77 6.49
C SER A 223 -22.77 -23.85 6.46
N SER A 224 -23.45 -22.77 6.89
CA SER A 224 -24.89 -22.62 6.83
C SER A 224 -25.27 -21.21 6.38
N ALA A 225 -25.87 -21.07 5.21
CA ALA A 225 -26.35 -19.76 4.70
C ALA A 225 -27.57 -19.24 5.48
N SER A 226 -28.22 -20.09 6.28
CA SER A 226 -29.32 -19.71 7.16
C SER A 226 -29.27 -20.56 8.43
N ALA A 227 -29.48 -19.94 9.59
CA ALA A 227 -29.62 -20.63 10.87
C ALA A 227 -30.72 -19.96 11.71
N VAL A 228 -31.39 -20.75 12.56
CA VAL A 228 -32.46 -20.28 13.44
C VAL A 228 -31.90 -20.12 14.85
N THR A 229 -32.27 -19.05 15.55
CA THR A 229 -31.79 -18.80 16.90
C THR A 229 -32.34 -19.80 17.92
N GLY A 230 -31.48 -20.25 18.84
CA GLY A 230 -31.86 -21.11 19.96
C GLY A 230 -32.51 -20.36 21.12
N ASN A 231 -32.73 -21.06 22.24
CA ASN A 231 -33.31 -20.47 23.46
C ASN A 231 -32.45 -19.37 24.10
N ASP A 232 -31.16 -19.36 23.79
CA ASP A 232 -30.21 -18.32 24.19
C ASP A 232 -30.17 -17.14 23.19
N GLY A 233 -31.04 -17.17 22.18
CA GLY A 233 -31.17 -16.17 21.13
C GLY A 233 -30.05 -16.20 20.09
N GLN A 234 -29.22 -17.24 20.06
CA GLN A 234 -28.02 -17.27 19.23
C GLN A 234 -28.19 -18.12 17.97
N ALA A 235 -27.62 -17.65 16.87
CA ALA A 235 -27.45 -18.38 15.61
C ALA A 235 -26.00 -18.25 15.14
N SER A 236 -25.49 -19.27 14.45
CA SER A 236 -24.08 -19.30 14.06
C SER A 236 -23.83 -19.95 12.70
N THR A 237 -22.68 -19.62 12.13
CA THR A 237 -22.10 -20.30 10.97
C THR A 237 -20.57 -20.33 11.07
N VAL A 238 -19.93 -21.29 10.42
CA VAL A 238 -18.47 -21.29 10.20
C VAL A 238 -18.18 -20.71 8.83
N LEU A 239 -17.16 -19.85 8.72
CA LEU A 239 -16.65 -19.36 7.44
C LEU A 239 -15.48 -20.25 6.98
N THR A 240 -15.56 -20.73 5.76
CA THR A 240 -14.40 -21.16 4.96
C THR A 240 -13.88 -19.96 4.19
N LEU A 241 -12.63 -19.58 4.44
CA LEU A 241 -11.98 -18.44 3.80
C LEU A 241 -11.87 -18.65 2.29
N GLY A 242 -11.90 -17.58 1.51
CA GLY A 242 -11.54 -17.64 0.09
C GLY A 242 -10.11 -18.12 -0.13
N THR A 243 -9.84 -18.56 -1.36
CA THR A 243 -8.55 -19.16 -1.74
C THR A 243 -7.44 -18.14 -1.97
N THR A 244 -7.78 -16.85 -2.10
CA THR A 244 -6.80 -15.78 -2.24
C THR A 244 -6.36 -15.24 -0.88
N ALA A 245 -5.08 -15.43 -0.56
CA ALA A 245 -4.49 -14.90 0.67
C ALA A 245 -4.27 -13.38 0.60
N GLY A 246 -4.13 -12.74 1.77
CA GLY A 246 -3.97 -11.29 1.91
C GLY A 246 -5.27 -10.49 1.80
N ILE A 247 -6.41 -11.14 1.54
CA ILE A 247 -7.73 -10.51 1.43
C ILE A 247 -8.54 -10.70 2.72
N THR A 248 -9.23 -9.64 3.14
CA THR A 248 -10.25 -9.70 4.19
C THR A 248 -11.55 -10.25 3.61
N ASN A 249 -11.98 -11.38 4.16
CA ASN A 249 -13.29 -11.99 3.92
C ASN A 249 -14.31 -11.31 4.82
N THR A 250 -15.49 -10.99 4.29
CA THR A 250 -16.58 -10.40 5.07
C THR A 250 -17.87 -11.18 4.88
N VAL A 251 -18.65 -11.30 5.96
CA VAL A 251 -19.92 -12.03 5.98
C VAL A 251 -20.98 -11.21 6.70
N SER A 252 -22.07 -10.89 6.02
CA SER A 252 -23.24 -10.27 6.66
C SER A 252 -24.13 -11.34 7.29
N ALA A 253 -24.57 -11.10 8.52
CA ALA A 253 -25.61 -11.85 9.21
C ALA A 253 -26.85 -10.96 9.35
N THR A 254 -27.96 -11.35 8.72
CA THR A 254 -29.17 -10.52 8.61
C THR A 254 -30.39 -11.27 9.12
N ALA A 255 -31.18 -10.63 9.98
CA ALA A 255 -32.48 -11.10 10.42
C ALA A 255 -33.56 -10.09 9.98
N SER A 256 -34.59 -10.60 9.30
CA SER A 256 -35.71 -9.77 8.80
C SER A 256 -36.35 -8.98 9.95
N ASP A 257 -36.62 -7.70 9.72
CA ASP A 257 -37.28 -6.78 10.67
C ASP A 257 -36.52 -6.57 12.01
N ILE A 258 -35.27 -7.04 12.12
CA ILE A 258 -34.40 -6.85 13.28
C ILE A 258 -33.13 -6.06 12.90
N GLY A 259 -32.41 -6.48 11.87
CA GLY A 259 -31.20 -5.79 11.41
C GLY A 259 -30.10 -6.71 10.87
N SER A 260 -28.91 -6.15 10.70
CA SER A 260 -27.75 -6.86 10.16
C SER A 260 -26.46 -6.48 10.87
N VAL A 261 -25.53 -7.43 10.99
CA VAL A 261 -24.15 -7.22 11.44
C VAL A 261 -23.17 -7.87 10.46
N THR A 262 -21.93 -7.38 10.35
CA THR A 262 -20.94 -7.89 9.38
C THR A 262 -19.69 -8.38 10.08
N PHE A 263 -19.36 -9.67 9.96
CA PHE A 263 -18.10 -10.24 10.45
C PHE A 263 -16.97 -10.09 9.42
N SER A 264 -15.74 -10.02 9.90
CA SER A 264 -14.53 -10.03 9.08
C SER A 264 -13.54 -11.11 9.51
N ALA A 265 -12.79 -11.66 8.55
CA ALA A 265 -11.66 -12.55 8.81
C ALA A 265 -10.60 -12.44 7.70
N SER A 266 -9.32 -12.64 8.02
CA SER A 266 -8.22 -12.52 7.05
C SER A 266 -7.64 -13.88 6.66
N ALA A 267 -7.41 -14.06 5.36
CA ALA A 267 -6.79 -15.26 4.81
C ALA A 267 -5.26 -15.13 4.73
N ASN A 268 -4.53 -16.05 5.37
CA ASN A 268 -3.08 -16.17 5.31
C ASN A 268 -2.67 -17.17 4.21
N PRO A 269 -1.50 -17.03 3.57
CA PRO A 269 -0.98 -18.01 2.63
C PRO A 269 -0.82 -19.39 3.27
N ALA A 270 -1.08 -20.46 2.51
CA ALA A 270 -0.92 -21.84 2.99
C ALA A 270 0.54 -22.22 3.24
N ASN A 271 1.44 -21.75 2.37
CA ASN A 271 2.89 -21.81 2.57
C ASN A 271 3.39 -20.37 2.62
N THR A 272 4.12 -20.01 3.67
CA THR A 272 4.71 -18.67 3.82
C THR A 272 6.15 -18.67 3.30
N ASN A 273 6.63 -17.50 2.91
CA ASN A 273 8.05 -17.24 2.63
C ASN A 273 8.57 -16.15 3.57
N ALA A 274 9.88 -15.91 3.54
CA ALA A 274 10.53 -14.94 4.43
C ALA A 274 9.99 -13.51 4.23
N ILE A 275 9.67 -13.13 2.98
CA ILE A 275 9.14 -11.80 2.65
C ILE A 275 7.74 -11.58 3.23
N TYR A 276 6.85 -12.57 3.12
CA TYR A 276 5.52 -12.52 3.74
C TYR A 276 5.61 -12.26 5.24
N LEU A 277 6.46 -13.03 5.94
CA LEU A 277 6.66 -12.89 7.39
C LEU A 277 7.31 -11.56 7.74
N GLU A 278 8.24 -11.08 6.91
CA GLU A 278 8.90 -9.80 7.08
C GLU A 278 7.91 -8.63 6.96
N ASN A 279 6.96 -8.69 6.02
CA ASN A 279 5.93 -7.66 5.84
C ASN A 279 4.91 -7.59 6.99
N GLN A 280 4.82 -8.60 7.86
CA GLN A 280 3.99 -8.53 9.07
C GLN A 280 4.62 -7.66 10.16
N LYS A 281 5.90 -7.30 10.03
CA LYS A 281 6.60 -6.44 10.99
C LYS A 281 6.31 -4.96 10.70
N PRO A 282 6.26 -4.10 11.73
CA PRO A 282 5.98 -2.67 11.54
C PRO A 282 7.08 -1.97 10.74
N GLY A 283 6.67 -1.18 9.76
CA GLY A 283 7.56 -0.30 8.99
C GLY A 283 7.74 1.09 9.60
N THR A 284 8.70 1.84 9.08
CA THR A 284 8.96 3.25 9.38
C THR A 284 9.56 3.94 8.16
N THR A 285 9.35 5.26 8.04
CA THR A 285 10.00 6.11 7.04
C THR A 285 11.35 6.66 7.53
N ASP A 286 11.76 6.38 8.78
CA ASP A 286 12.96 6.98 9.39
C ASP A 286 14.27 6.61 8.70
N TRP A 287 14.28 5.60 7.83
CA TRP A 287 15.45 5.27 7.01
C TRP A 287 15.83 6.40 6.04
N GLN A 288 14.87 7.26 5.71
CA GLN A 288 15.03 8.39 4.79
C GLN A 288 15.97 9.46 5.35
N ILE A 289 16.73 10.09 4.45
CA ILE A 289 17.54 11.28 4.72
C ILE A 289 17.03 12.41 3.81
N PRO A 290 16.13 13.28 4.30
CA PRO A 290 15.54 14.34 3.48
C PRO A 290 16.55 15.45 3.11
N GLN A 291 17.58 15.65 3.92
CA GLN A 291 18.63 16.68 3.72
C GLN A 291 20.00 16.05 3.97
N VAL A 292 20.90 16.21 3.00
CA VAL A 292 22.28 15.70 3.12
C VAL A 292 23.12 16.73 3.85
N GLY A 293 23.65 16.37 5.01
CA GLY A 293 24.74 17.11 5.64
C GLY A 293 26.02 16.76 4.89
N GLN A 294 26.41 17.56 3.89
CA GLN A 294 27.64 17.28 3.17
C GLN A 294 28.83 17.55 4.10
N SER A 295 29.62 16.51 4.36
CA SER A 295 30.95 16.47 5.00
C SER A 295 31.07 16.22 6.50
N ASP A 296 30.02 16.33 7.33
CA ASP A 296 30.17 16.13 8.78
C ASP A 296 30.37 14.66 9.21
N ILE A 297 29.77 13.72 8.49
CA ILE A 297 29.88 12.28 8.79
C ILE A 297 29.79 11.45 7.50
N ALA A 298 30.71 10.50 7.33
CA ALA A 298 30.70 9.57 6.21
C ALA A 298 31.20 8.20 6.66
N GLY A 299 30.78 7.14 5.96
CA GLY A 299 31.24 5.80 6.23
C GLY A 299 31.06 4.85 5.06
N TYR A 300 31.64 3.67 5.19
CA TYR A 300 31.48 2.56 4.26
C TYR A 300 31.59 1.21 4.97
N ALA A 301 31.03 0.17 4.36
CA ALA A 301 31.17 -1.20 4.79
C ALA A 301 32.33 -1.88 4.06
N THR A 302 33.05 -2.78 4.74
CA THR A 302 34.21 -3.48 4.16
C THR A 302 33.84 -4.59 3.17
N ALA A 303 32.56 -4.78 2.90
CA ALA A 303 32.02 -5.65 1.85
C ALA A 303 30.72 -5.04 1.30
N THR A 304 30.36 -5.38 0.05
CA THR A 304 29.08 -4.98 -0.57
C THR A 304 27.90 -5.75 0.01
N SER A 305 28.16 -6.93 0.57
CA SER A 305 27.16 -7.79 1.16
C SER A 305 27.75 -8.69 2.26
N VAL A 306 26.86 -9.28 3.04
CA VAL A 306 27.18 -10.18 4.14
C VAL A 306 26.10 -11.26 4.24
N ASN A 307 26.49 -12.51 4.43
CA ASN A 307 25.51 -13.59 4.63
C ASN A 307 24.91 -13.51 6.05
N LYS A 308 23.68 -14.02 6.22
CA LYS A 308 23.06 -14.19 7.55
C LYS A 308 24.00 -14.92 8.52
N GLY A 309 24.01 -14.47 9.78
CA GLY A 309 24.95 -14.96 10.79
C GLY A 309 26.39 -14.44 10.65
N GLY A 310 26.69 -13.68 9.59
CA GLY A 310 28.00 -13.09 9.35
C GLY A 310 28.23 -11.80 10.12
N SER A 311 29.42 -11.22 9.93
CA SER A 311 29.78 -9.93 10.48
C SER A 311 30.25 -8.97 9.40
N LEU A 312 29.87 -7.69 9.52
CA LEU A 312 30.18 -6.64 8.55
C LEU A 312 30.83 -5.45 9.26
N PRO A 313 32.15 -5.31 9.18
CA PRO A 313 32.85 -4.11 9.64
C PRO A 313 32.39 -2.86 8.86
N ILE A 314 32.11 -1.79 9.61
CA ILE A 314 31.76 -0.45 9.13
C ILE A 314 32.81 0.54 9.64
N LYS A 315 33.33 1.34 8.72
CA LYS A 315 34.29 2.42 9.03
C LYS A 315 33.58 3.75 8.88
N VAL A 316 33.71 4.60 9.90
CA VAL A 316 33.06 5.92 9.98
C VAL A 316 34.11 6.98 10.31
N SER A 317 33.99 8.12 9.63
CA SER A 317 34.76 9.32 9.90
C SER A 317 33.82 10.48 10.15
N LEU A 318 34.13 11.28 11.17
CA LEU A 318 33.47 12.55 11.42
C LEU A 318 34.40 13.71 11.08
N ALA A 319 33.85 14.82 10.61
CA ALA A 319 34.59 16.08 10.43
C ALA A 319 35.22 16.56 11.75
N GLN A 320 34.55 16.29 12.87
CA GLN A 320 35.04 16.53 14.21
C GLN A 320 34.73 15.32 15.10
N ALA A 321 35.72 14.84 15.84
CA ALA A 321 35.52 13.75 16.80
C ALA A 321 34.38 14.07 17.79
N GLY A 322 33.56 13.07 18.10
CA GLY A 322 32.33 13.27 18.84
C GLY A 322 31.45 12.03 18.85
N ASN A 323 30.18 12.21 19.19
CA ASN A 323 29.23 11.11 19.29
C ASN A 323 28.42 10.95 17.99
N TYR A 324 28.14 9.71 17.60
CA TYR A 324 27.26 9.39 16.48
C TYR A 324 26.44 8.14 16.77
N THR A 325 25.42 7.87 15.95
CA THR A 325 24.64 6.62 16.00
C THR A 325 24.67 5.93 14.63
N ILE A 326 24.46 4.61 14.65
CA ILE A 326 24.19 3.78 13.48
C ILE A 326 22.83 3.11 13.68
N ASP A 327 21.85 3.50 12.86
CA ASP A 327 20.55 2.83 12.77
C ASP A 327 20.48 2.04 11.48
N VAL A 328 20.32 0.71 11.59
CA VAL A 328 20.26 -0.20 10.45
C VAL A 328 18.82 -0.48 10.09
N TYR A 329 18.46 -0.18 8.85
CA TYR A 329 17.15 -0.42 8.27
C TYR A 329 17.23 -1.46 7.16
N ARG A 330 16.27 -2.38 7.13
CA ARG A 330 15.98 -3.20 5.96
C ARG A 330 15.00 -2.43 5.09
N LEU A 331 15.29 -2.29 3.80
CA LEU A 331 14.40 -1.68 2.83
C LEU A 331 13.40 -2.72 2.29
N GLY A 332 12.17 -2.29 2.01
CA GLY A 332 11.09 -3.19 1.59
C GLY A 332 9.73 -2.49 1.54
N TYR A 333 8.64 -3.26 1.50
CA TYR A 333 7.29 -2.69 1.41
C TYR A 333 6.76 -2.14 2.74
N TYR A 334 6.62 -3.00 3.76
CA TYR A 334 6.13 -2.67 5.11
C TYR A 334 4.86 -1.77 5.15
N GLY A 335 3.86 -2.09 4.33
CA GLY A 335 2.62 -1.31 4.25
C GLY A 335 2.80 0.09 3.62
N GLY A 336 3.83 0.26 2.79
CA GLY A 336 4.15 1.53 2.12
C GLY A 336 5.18 2.39 2.85
N GLN A 337 5.61 2.02 4.05
CA GLN A 337 6.58 2.81 4.83
C GLN A 337 8.02 2.69 4.31
N GLY A 338 8.29 1.67 3.50
CA GLY A 338 9.52 1.62 2.72
C GLY A 338 10.75 1.03 3.43
N GLY A 339 10.71 0.91 4.76
CA GLY A 339 11.77 0.28 5.52
C GLY A 339 11.36 -0.11 6.92
N ARG A 340 12.20 -0.89 7.58
CA ARG A 340 12.03 -1.29 8.99
C ARG A 340 13.35 -1.15 9.73
N LEU A 341 13.31 -0.54 10.91
CA LEU A 341 14.45 -0.53 11.82
C LEU A 341 14.74 -1.95 12.30
N VAL A 342 15.95 -2.44 12.06
CA VAL A 342 16.39 -3.79 12.43
C VAL A 342 17.31 -3.74 13.64
N LEU A 343 18.16 -2.72 13.72
CA LEU A 343 19.13 -2.56 14.80
C LEU A 343 19.42 -1.07 15.00
N SER A 344 19.61 -0.67 16.26
CA SER A 344 20.22 0.61 16.61
C SER A 344 21.47 0.33 17.44
N SER A 345 22.59 0.98 17.10
CA SER A 345 23.85 0.81 17.84
C SER A 345 23.82 1.47 19.22
N GLY A 346 22.85 2.36 19.48
CA GLY A 346 23.00 3.37 20.51
C GLY A 346 24.13 4.35 20.17
N GLN A 347 24.57 5.12 21.17
CA GLN A 347 25.60 6.14 21.01
C GLN A 347 27.01 5.53 20.91
N LEU A 348 27.75 5.91 19.88
CA LEU A 348 29.13 5.51 19.62
C LEU A 348 30.07 6.72 19.66
N ASN A 349 31.29 6.49 20.13
CA ASN A 349 32.37 7.48 20.04
C ASN A 349 33.04 7.38 18.68
N GLY A 350 33.06 8.48 17.93
CA GLY A 350 33.66 8.57 16.61
C GLY A 350 34.85 9.52 16.57
N ILE A 351 35.73 9.28 15.60
CA ILE A 351 36.95 10.04 15.37
C ILE A 351 36.96 10.65 13.97
N THR A 352 37.83 11.61 13.74
CA THR A 352 38.24 12.00 12.39
C THR A 352 39.29 11.01 11.90
N GLN A 353 38.95 10.23 10.88
CA GLN A 353 39.85 9.26 10.28
C GLN A 353 40.94 9.95 9.44
N PRO A 354 42.08 9.29 9.16
CA PRO A 354 43.11 9.81 8.26
C PRO A 354 42.57 10.14 6.86
N ALA A 355 43.27 11.02 6.13
CA ALA A 355 42.96 11.25 4.72
C ALA A 355 43.05 9.95 3.92
N CYS A 356 42.13 9.77 2.97
CA CYS A 356 42.14 8.60 2.10
C CYS A 356 43.37 8.62 1.17
N ASN A 357 43.90 7.44 0.86
CA ASN A 357 44.99 7.28 -0.08
C ASN A 357 44.53 7.64 -1.50
N PHE A 358 45.44 8.23 -2.28
CA PHE A 358 45.20 8.60 -3.67
C PHE A 358 46.31 8.04 -4.57
N ASP A 359 45.94 7.21 -5.54
CA ASP A 359 46.82 6.77 -6.62
C ASP A 359 46.62 7.68 -7.83
N SER A 360 47.60 8.51 -8.15
CA SER A 360 47.53 9.46 -9.26
C SER A 360 47.55 8.81 -10.64
N SER A 361 48.07 7.59 -10.79
CA SER A 361 48.17 6.90 -12.08
C SER A 361 46.80 6.43 -12.58
N THR A 362 45.95 5.99 -11.66
CA THR A 362 44.59 5.50 -11.93
C THR A 362 43.50 6.44 -11.43
N ARG A 363 43.88 7.48 -10.68
CA ARG A 363 43.02 8.41 -9.91
C ARG A 363 42.11 7.68 -8.92
N THR A 364 42.61 6.58 -8.37
CA THR A 364 41.88 5.79 -7.37
C THR A 364 41.97 6.47 -6.02
N VAL A 365 40.81 6.73 -5.40
CA VAL A 365 40.71 7.14 -3.99
C VAL A 365 40.34 5.92 -3.15
N SER A 366 41.09 5.64 -2.08
CA SER A 366 40.85 4.51 -1.17
C SER A 366 41.01 4.94 0.28
N CYS A 367 40.00 4.71 1.11
CA CYS A 367 40.00 4.99 2.54
C CYS A 367 40.26 3.71 3.36
N GLU A 368 40.95 2.72 2.78
CA GLU A 368 41.25 1.44 3.44
C GLU A 368 42.10 1.61 4.72
N ASN A 369 42.86 2.71 4.81
CA ASN A 369 43.67 3.11 5.96
C ASN A 369 42.85 3.57 7.18
N TRP A 370 41.52 3.71 7.06
CA TRP A 370 40.64 3.98 8.19
C TRP A 370 40.58 2.78 9.14
N SER A 371 40.42 3.03 10.44
CA SER A 371 40.15 2.00 11.42
C SER A 371 38.66 1.60 11.42
N THR A 372 38.37 0.33 11.76
CA THR A 372 36.99 -0.13 11.95
C THR A 372 36.35 0.60 13.13
N SER A 373 35.19 1.21 12.90
CA SER A 373 34.47 1.99 13.92
C SER A 373 33.38 1.18 14.61
N TYR A 374 32.78 0.24 13.87
CA TYR A 374 31.73 -0.64 14.37
C TYR A 374 31.74 -1.95 13.57
N THR A 375 31.47 -3.08 14.21
CA THR A 375 31.28 -4.36 13.50
C THR A 375 29.83 -4.80 13.67
N LEU A 376 29.06 -4.72 12.59
CA LEU A 376 27.68 -5.16 12.57
C LEU A 376 27.62 -6.69 12.64
N GLN A 377 26.89 -7.23 13.61
CA GLN A 377 26.58 -8.65 13.70
C GLN A 377 25.22 -8.89 13.05
N VAL A 378 25.19 -9.64 11.94
CA VAL A 378 23.96 -9.95 11.23
C VAL A 378 23.32 -11.18 11.86
N GLY A 379 22.09 -11.03 12.37
CA GLY A 379 21.36 -12.13 12.98
C GLY A 379 20.98 -13.22 11.97
N ASN A 380 20.84 -14.46 12.45
CA ASN A 380 20.30 -15.56 11.63
C ASN A 380 18.82 -15.37 11.28
N ASP A 381 18.12 -14.50 12.01
CA ASP A 381 16.70 -14.14 11.82
C ASP A 381 16.51 -12.96 10.84
N TRP A 382 17.60 -12.34 10.35
CA TRP A 382 17.51 -11.25 9.39
C TRP A 382 17.01 -11.77 8.04
N THR A 383 16.04 -11.08 7.44
CA THR A 383 15.51 -11.45 6.12
C THR A 383 16.46 -10.95 5.02
N SER A 384 16.77 -11.77 4.01
CA SER A 384 17.60 -11.31 2.88
C SER A 384 16.99 -10.04 2.27
N GLY A 385 17.83 -9.07 1.87
CA GLY A 385 17.32 -7.77 1.47
C GLY A 385 18.40 -6.73 1.19
N LEU A 386 17.94 -5.58 0.71
CA LEU A 386 18.71 -4.33 0.69
C LEU A 386 18.67 -3.69 2.09
N TYR A 387 19.82 -3.27 2.58
CA TYR A 387 19.96 -2.65 3.89
C TYR A 387 20.70 -1.32 3.81
N ILE A 388 20.30 -0.41 4.68
CA ILE A 388 20.95 0.87 4.90
C ILE A 388 21.33 0.99 6.37
N ALA A 389 22.62 1.25 6.64
CA ALA A 389 23.07 1.76 7.92
C ALA A 389 23.10 3.30 7.85
N LYS A 390 22.13 3.94 8.51
CA LYS A 390 22.00 5.39 8.62
C LYS A 390 22.90 5.89 9.77
N LEU A 391 23.92 6.66 9.41
CA LEU A 391 24.84 7.31 10.32
C LEU A 391 24.27 8.68 10.69
N THR A 392 24.28 9.04 11.98
CA THR A 392 23.85 10.38 12.43
C THR A 392 24.88 10.97 13.39
N ASP A 393 25.52 12.08 12.99
CA ASP A 393 26.36 12.89 13.89
C ASP A 393 25.47 13.59 14.92
N GLN A 394 25.68 13.30 16.21
CA GLN A 394 24.85 13.83 17.30
C GLN A 394 25.10 15.32 17.57
N ARG A 395 26.21 15.87 17.09
CA ARG A 395 26.53 17.30 17.24
C ARG A 395 25.80 18.15 16.20
N SER A 396 25.93 17.79 14.92
CA SER A 396 25.38 18.57 13.80
C SER A 396 23.97 18.14 13.39
N GLY A 397 23.57 16.90 13.70
CA GLY A 397 22.38 16.26 13.16
C GLY A 397 22.53 15.81 11.69
N SER A 398 23.72 15.99 11.10
CA SER A 398 24.07 15.54 9.76
C SER A 398 24.01 14.03 9.64
N LYS A 399 23.57 13.55 8.48
CA LYS A 399 23.31 12.13 8.22
C LYS A 399 24.00 11.66 6.95
N SER A 400 24.41 10.40 6.96
CA SER A 400 24.87 9.67 5.77
C SER A 400 24.43 8.21 5.83
N GLN A 401 24.49 7.50 4.71
CA GLN A 401 24.08 6.11 4.55
C GLN A 401 25.23 5.25 4.05
N VAL A 402 25.28 4.04 4.60
CA VAL A 402 26.06 2.93 4.07
C VAL A 402 25.08 1.87 3.58
N VAL A 403 25.15 1.54 2.29
CA VAL A 403 24.29 0.52 1.67
C VAL A 403 25.02 -0.81 1.61
N PHE A 404 24.32 -1.90 1.91
CA PHE A 404 24.82 -3.26 1.80
C PHE A 404 23.67 -4.25 1.58
N VAL A 405 23.99 -5.45 1.11
CA VAL A 405 23.02 -6.55 0.98
C VAL A 405 23.22 -7.58 2.08
N VAL A 406 22.11 -8.06 2.64
CA VAL A 406 22.14 -9.27 3.48
C VAL A 406 21.70 -10.45 2.63
N ARG A 407 22.60 -11.41 2.44
CA ARG A 407 22.37 -12.60 1.61
C ARG A 407 21.78 -13.75 2.42
N HIS A 408 21.26 -14.76 1.74
CA HIS A 408 20.89 -16.04 2.34
C HIS A 408 21.38 -17.21 1.47
N ASP A 409 22.69 -17.46 1.50
CA ASP A 409 23.39 -18.36 0.55
C ASP A 409 22.95 -19.84 0.64
N SER A 410 22.25 -20.24 1.71
CA SER A 410 21.84 -21.63 2.00
C SER A 410 20.36 -21.94 1.73
N GLU A 411 19.54 -20.95 1.38
CA GLU A 411 18.10 -21.14 1.15
C GLU A 411 17.73 -20.83 -0.30
N ARG A 412 16.88 -21.69 -0.85
CA ARG A 412 16.25 -21.48 -2.15
C ARG A 412 15.12 -20.46 -2.02
N SER A 413 15.13 -19.48 -2.91
CA SER A 413 13.99 -18.63 -3.21
C SER A 413 13.63 -18.70 -4.69
N ASP A 414 12.41 -18.35 -5.08
CA ASP A 414 12.03 -18.36 -6.49
C ASP A 414 12.77 -17.28 -7.30
N ILE A 415 13.01 -16.10 -6.72
CA ILE A 415 13.69 -14.96 -7.36
C ILE A 415 15.01 -14.63 -6.65
N LEU A 416 16.11 -14.60 -7.41
CA LEU A 416 17.38 -14.03 -7.01
C LEU A 416 17.52 -12.61 -7.58
N PHE A 417 17.35 -11.61 -6.72
CA PHE A 417 17.49 -10.20 -7.05
C PHE A 417 18.96 -9.78 -6.96
N GLN A 418 19.54 -9.31 -8.07
CA GLN A 418 20.86 -8.69 -8.08
C GLN A 418 20.72 -7.17 -7.95
N SER A 419 21.41 -6.60 -6.95
CA SER A 419 21.58 -5.15 -6.84
C SER A 419 22.85 -4.69 -7.57
N SER A 420 22.72 -3.60 -8.32
CA SER A 420 23.68 -3.02 -9.27
C SER A 420 24.78 -2.22 -8.58
N PHE A 421 25.46 -2.84 -7.61
CA PHE A 421 26.55 -2.24 -6.83
C PHE A 421 27.71 -1.76 -7.69
N ASN A 422 27.95 -2.41 -8.82
CA ASN A 422 28.98 -1.98 -9.77
C ASN A 422 28.62 -0.63 -10.39
N THR A 423 27.37 -0.44 -10.82
CA THR A 423 26.90 0.85 -11.33
C THR A 423 26.94 1.92 -10.25
N LEU A 424 26.44 1.61 -9.04
CA LEU A 424 26.55 2.52 -7.90
C LEU A 424 28.00 2.99 -7.70
N GLN A 425 28.95 2.07 -7.79
CA GLN A 425 30.36 2.39 -7.66
C GLN A 425 30.91 3.19 -8.85
N ALA A 426 30.55 2.85 -10.08
CA ALA A 426 31.01 3.54 -11.29
C ALA A 426 30.70 5.05 -11.30
N TYR A 427 29.53 5.43 -10.76
CA TYR A 427 29.09 6.82 -10.62
C TYR A 427 29.46 7.46 -9.27
N ASN A 428 30.06 6.70 -8.34
CA ASN A 428 30.40 7.21 -7.01
C ASN A 428 31.51 8.28 -7.09
N LEU A 429 31.13 9.54 -6.82
CA LEU A 429 32.01 10.70 -6.86
C LEU A 429 32.80 10.94 -5.56
N SER A 430 32.67 10.10 -4.54
CA SER A 430 33.41 10.28 -3.28
C SER A 430 34.92 10.39 -3.49
N GLY A 431 35.50 11.49 -2.99
CA GLY A 431 36.92 11.82 -3.21
C GLY A 431 37.21 12.54 -4.54
N GLY A 432 36.17 12.92 -5.29
CA GLY A 432 36.25 13.77 -6.48
C GLY A 432 36.46 13.06 -7.81
N TYR A 433 36.44 11.73 -7.84
CA TYR A 433 36.68 10.92 -9.03
C TYR A 433 35.69 9.76 -9.16
N SER A 434 35.08 9.66 -10.34
CA SER A 434 34.23 8.54 -10.80
C SER A 434 34.76 8.02 -12.15
N LEU A 435 34.07 7.07 -12.80
CA LEU A 435 34.39 6.65 -14.17
C LEU A 435 33.92 7.65 -15.26
N TYR A 436 33.40 8.81 -14.88
CA TYR A 436 32.85 9.81 -15.79
C TYR A 436 33.64 11.14 -15.71
N PRO A 437 34.15 11.67 -16.84
CA PRO A 437 34.90 12.92 -16.88
C PRO A 437 34.10 14.10 -16.33
N GLU A 438 32.81 14.19 -16.70
CA GLU A 438 31.92 15.32 -16.41
C GLU A 438 31.68 15.50 -14.91
N GLN A 439 31.83 14.42 -14.15
CA GLN A 439 31.67 14.40 -12.70
C GLN A 439 33.01 14.58 -11.98
N SER A 440 34.12 14.24 -12.63
CA SER A 440 35.43 14.15 -11.99
C SER A 440 36.19 15.47 -12.01
N ILE A 441 37.03 15.69 -10.99
CA ILE A 441 37.84 16.92 -10.86
C ILE A 441 38.68 17.14 -12.14
N GLY A 442 38.56 18.35 -12.69
CA GLY A 442 39.31 18.76 -13.88
C GLY A 442 38.96 18.02 -15.17
N GLY A 443 37.81 17.34 -15.22
CA GLY A 443 37.44 16.52 -16.38
C GLY A 443 38.24 15.22 -16.49
N GLN A 444 38.90 14.80 -15.42
CA GLN A 444 39.83 13.68 -15.42
C GLN A 444 39.25 12.50 -14.65
N ARG A 445 38.57 11.60 -15.34
CA ARG A 445 37.99 10.39 -14.71
C ARG A 445 39.04 9.44 -14.15
N ALA A 446 38.61 8.60 -13.21
CA ALA A 446 39.37 7.45 -12.76
C ALA A 446 39.32 6.29 -13.76
N PHE A 447 40.33 5.42 -13.66
CA PHE A 447 40.43 4.15 -14.38
C PHE A 447 40.15 2.95 -13.47
N LYS A 448 40.31 3.14 -12.15
CA LYS A 448 39.95 2.16 -11.12
C LYS A 448 39.26 2.86 -9.97
N LEU A 449 38.32 2.17 -9.33
CA LEU A 449 37.57 2.66 -8.18
C LEU A 449 37.67 1.67 -7.02
N SER A 450 37.86 2.15 -5.79
CA SER A 450 37.92 1.31 -4.59
C SER A 450 36.56 1.24 -3.89
N TYR A 451 36.07 0.05 -3.54
CA TYR A 451 34.92 -0.13 -2.66
C TYR A 451 35.25 0.23 -1.20
N ASP A 452 36.53 0.42 -0.85
CA ASP A 452 36.96 0.88 0.47
C ASP A 452 36.87 2.41 0.62
N ARG A 453 35.74 3.00 0.21
CA ARG A 453 35.46 4.43 0.38
C ARG A 453 33.95 4.66 0.53
N PRO A 454 33.51 5.75 1.18
CA PRO A 454 32.09 6.11 1.26
C PRO A 454 31.43 6.22 -0.11
N PHE A 455 30.13 5.91 -0.20
CA PHE A 455 29.32 6.29 -1.36
C PHE A 455 28.92 7.76 -1.25
N ALA A 456 28.81 8.43 -2.41
CA ALA A 456 28.30 9.80 -2.48
C ALA A 456 26.89 9.86 -1.86
N GLN A 457 26.62 10.89 -1.06
CA GLN A 457 25.40 11.00 -0.25
C GLN A 457 24.38 11.90 -0.92
N HIS A 458 23.12 11.44 -1.00
CA HIS A 458 22.03 12.14 -1.67
C HIS A 458 20.78 12.18 -0.79
N SER A 459 19.94 13.20 -1.03
CA SER A 459 18.64 13.24 -0.36
C SER A 459 17.83 12.05 -0.86
N THR A 460 17.17 11.35 0.05
CA THR A 460 16.26 10.26 -0.30
C THR A 460 14.92 10.78 -0.82
N LEU A 461 14.69 12.11 -0.78
CA LEU A 461 13.43 12.75 -1.19
C LEU A 461 13.59 13.69 -2.39
N SER A 462 14.81 13.99 -2.86
CA SER A 462 15.00 14.89 -3.99
C SER A 462 15.30 14.13 -5.29
N GLY A 463 14.38 14.21 -6.25
CA GLY A 463 14.52 13.63 -7.60
C GLY A 463 15.50 14.38 -8.51
N SER A 464 16.55 15.00 -7.97
CA SER A 464 17.37 15.99 -8.71
C SER A 464 18.73 15.47 -9.21
N ASN A 465 19.19 14.28 -8.78
CA ASN A 465 20.38 13.65 -9.35
C ASN A 465 20.36 12.11 -9.19
N PRO A 466 19.93 11.36 -10.21
CA PRO A 466 19.75 9.91 -10.11
C PRO A 466 21.07 9.10 -10.09
N TYR A 467 22.19 9.69 -10.52
CA TYR A 467 23.47 8.96 -10.70
C TYR A 467 24.11 8.51 -9.40
N ASN A 468 23.82 9.23 -8.33
CA ASN A 468 24.49 9.01 -7.05
C ASN A 468 23.56 8.36 -6.01
N ASN A 469 22.37 7.93 -6.43
CA ASN A 469 21.43 7.15 -5.62
C ASN A 469 20.78 6.04 -6.47
N ILE A 470 21.61 5.28 -7.19
CA ILE A 470 21.19 4.26 -8.18
C ILE A 470 20.17 3.29 -7.58
N ILE A 471 20.44 2.79 -6.37
CA ILE A 471 19.58 1.79 -5.71
C ILE A 471 18.19 2.37 -5.41
N LEU A 472 18.10 3.55 -4.78
CA LEU A 472 16.80 4.14 -4.45
C LEU A 472 16.07 4.74 -5.66
N SER A 473 16.81 5.10 -6.72
CA SER A 473 16.22 5.69 -7.92
C SER A 473 15.71 4.65 -8.92
N TRP A 474 16.40 3.49 -9.01
CA TRP A 474 16.20 2.56 -10.11
C TRP A 474 15.87 1.11 -9.69
N GLU A 475 16.12 0.72 -8.44
CA GLU A 475 15.83 -0.65 -7.99
C GLU A 475 14.65 -0.71 -7.02
N TYR A 476 14.51 0.35 -6.22
CA TYR A 476 13.67 0.34 -5.04
C TYR A 476 12.17 0.18 -5.31
N ASN A 477 11.65 0.71 -6.42
CA ASN A 477 10.25 0.50 -6.80
C ASN A 477 9.96 -0.98 -7.10
N MET A 478 10.88 -1.69 -7.75
CA MET A 478 10.74 -3.14 -7.98
C MET A 478 10.79 -3.90 -6.65
N VAL A 479 11.71 -3.55 -5.75
CA VAL A 479 11.81 -4.15 -4.40
C VAL A 479 10.50 -3.98 -3.64
N ARG A 480 10.00 -2.75 -3.55
CA ARG A 480 8.72 -2.46 -2.88
C ARG A 480 7.57 -3.22 -3.50
N TRP A 481 7.49 -3.25 -4.84
CA TRP A 481 6.40 -3.93 -5.51
C TRP A 481 6.45 -5.45 -5.31
N LEU A 482 7.58 -6.10 -5.58
CA LEU A 482 7.72 -7.55 -5.39
C LEU A 482 7.42 -7.94 -3.93
N GLU A 483 7.94 -7.17 -2.97
CA GLU A 483 7.67 -7.44 -1.57
C GLU A 483 6.21 -7.17 -1.19
N SER A 484 5.55 -6.15 -1.74
CA SER A 484 4.12 -5.89 -1.48
C SER A 484 3.22 -7.07 -1.86
N GLN A 485 3.66 -7.89 -2.81
CA GLN A 485 2.97 -9.07 -3.31
C GLN A 485 3.44 -10.36 -2.60
N SER A 486 4.39 -10.25 -1.68
CA SER A 486 5.01 -11.37 -0.96
C SER A 486 5.61 -12.41 -1.90
N TYR A 487 6.31 -11.99 -2.96
CA TYR A 487 7.15 -12.90 -3.73
C TYR A 487 8.27 -13.48 -2.86
N ASP A 488 8.71 -14.70 -3.18
CA ASP A 488 9.84 -15.35 -2.52
C ASP A 488 11.16 -14.90 -3.14
N ILE A 489 11.93 -14.06 -2.44
CA ILE A 489 13.06 -13.31 -2.98
C ILE A 489 14.28 -13.43 -2.05
N SER A 490 15.44 -13.69 -2.65
CA SER A 490 16.76 -13.50 -2.02
C SER A 490 17.56 -12.46 -2.79
N TYR A 491 18.48 -11.77 -2.11
CA TYR A 491 19.24 -10.65 -2.65
C TYR A 491 20.75 -10.92 -2.67
N VAL A 492 21.40 -10.50 -3.74
CA VAL A 492 22.86 -10.55 -3.95
C VAL A 492 23.35 -9.27 -4.64
N THR A 493 24.66 -9.08 -4.72
CA THR A 493 25.31 -8.01 -5.50
C THR A 493 26.04 -8.58 -6.71
N ASN A 494 26.37 -7.75 -7.71
CA ASN A 494 27.21 -8.18 -8.84
C ASN A 494 28.52 -8.86 -8.37
N VAL A 495 29.13 -8.34 -7.30
CA VAL A 495 30.37 -8.87 -6.72
C VAL A 495 30.18 -10.31 -6.21
N ASP A 496 28.99 -10.64 -5.70
CA ASP A 496 28.68 -11.98 -5.21
C ASP A 496 28.53 -12.97 -6.36
N VAL A 497 27.84 -12.57 -7.44
CA VAL A 497 27.67 -13.41 -8.63
C VAL A 497 28.99 -13.61 -9.36
N HIS A 498 29.84 -12.58 -9.42
CA HIS A 498 31.23 -12.69 -9.88
C HIS A 498 32.01 -13.72 -9.06
N ALA A 499 31.94 -13.63 -7.72
CA ALA A 499 32.75 -14.44 -6.83
C ALA A 499 32.26 -15.88 -6.71
N ASN A 500 30.95 -16.12 -6.84
CA ASN A 500 30.36 -17.44 -6.67
C ASN A 500 29.13 -17.66 -7.56
N SER A 501 29.36 -18.26 -8.73
CA SER A 501 28.29 -18.59 -9.68
C SER A 501 27.33 -19.69 -9.21
N SER A 502 27.68 -20.46 -8.18
CA SER A 502 26.78 -21.49 -7.62
C SER A 502 25.53 -20.89 -6.97
N LEU A 503 25.56 -19.61 -6.59
CA LEU A 503 24.40 -18.87 -6.09
C LEU A 503 23.24 -18.91 -7.11
N LEU A 504 23.52 -18.93 -8.41
CA LEU A 504 22.51 -18.97 -9.45
C LEU A 504 21.74 -20.31 -9.53
N GLN A 505 22.25 -21.39 -8.96
CA GLN A 505 21.68 -22.74 -9.15
C GLN A 505 20.47 -23.03 -8.25
N GLN A 506 20.26 -22.22 -7.22
CA GLN A 506 19.25 -22.48 -6.20
C GLN A 506 17.88 -21.86 -6.54
N HIS A 507 17.78 -21.02 -7.57
CA HIS A 507 16.62 -20.16 -7.83
C HIS A 507 16.00 -20.42 -9.22
N ASN A 508 14.77 -19.95 -9.42
CA ASN A 508 14.10 -20.07 -10.72
C ASN A 508 14.45 -18.90 -11.64
N ILE A 509 14.63 -17.71 -11.07
CA ILE A 509 14.78 -16.46 -11.81
C ILE A 509 15.98 -15.68 -11.29
N PHE A 510 16.91 -15.32 -12.18
CA PHE A 510 17.88 -14.26 -11.97
C PHE A 510 17.27 -12.94 -12.45
N LEU A 511 17.25 -11.94 -11.58
CA LEU A 511 16.59 -10.66 -11.81
C LEU A 511 17.60 -9.51 -11.76
N SER A 512 17.71 -8.78 -12.87
CA SER A 512 18.49 -7.53 -13.02
C SER A 512 17.51 -6.37 -13.27
N VAL A 513 17.67 -5.28 -12.54
CA VAL A 513 16.66 -4.22 -12.41
C VAL A 513 17.28 -2.85 -12.50
N GLY A 514 16.57 -1.91 -13.11
CA GLY A 514 16.96 -0.51 -13.11
C GLY A 514 18.14 -0.26 -14.05
N HIS A 515 19.28 0.15 -13.51
CA HIS A 515 20.44 0.57 -14.29
C HIS A 515 21.68 -0.28 -13.95
N ASP A 516 21.71 -1.51 -14.45
CA ASP A 516 22.75 -2.50 -14.18
C ASP A 516 23.85 -2.49 -15.26
N GLU A 517 24.46 -1.31 -15.47
CA GLU A 517 25.34 -0.98 -16.59
C GLU A 517 26.73 -1.66 -16.57
N TYR A 518 27.28 -1.94 -15.38
CA TYR A 518 28.68 -2.38 -15.22
C TYR A 518 28.79 -3.85 -14.75
N TRP A 519 29.30 -4.72 -15.62
CA TRP A 519 29.34 -6.17 -15.36
C TRP A 519 30.74 -6.73 -15.51
N SER A 520 31.11 -7.70 -14.65
CA SER A 520 32.35 -8.44 -14.85
C SER A 520 32.19 -9.50 -15.95
N LEU A 521 33.30 -9.92 -16.57
CA LEU A 521 33.23 -10.98 -17.58
C LEU A 521 32.81 -12.33 -16.96
N GLU A 522 33.26 -12.59 -15.73
CA GLU A 522 32.95 -13.79 -14.96
C GLU A 522 31.46 -13.86 -14.61
N GLU A 523 30.87 -12.74 -14.19
CA GLU A 523 29.43 -12.60 -13.95
C GLU A 523 28.63 -12.84 -15.24
N PHE A 524 29.01 -12.16 -16.35
CA PHE A 524 28.37 -12.36 -17.65
C PHE A 524 28.35 -13.83 -18.06
N ASN A 525 29.51 -14.50 -18.01
CA ASN A 525 29.64 -15.90 -18.42
C ASN A 525 28.85 -16.82 -17.48
N SER A 526 28.83 -16.53 -16.18
CA SER A 526 28.08 -17.30 -15.18
C SER A 526 26.57 -17.22 -15.42
N VAL A 527 26.04 -16.01 -15.66
CA VAL A 527 24.62 -15.83 -15.96
C VAL A 527 24.29 -16.44 -17.32
N GLN A 528 25.09 -16.19 -18.37
CA GLN A 528 24.81 -16.68 -19.72
C GLN A 528 24.72 -18.21 -19.81
N SER A 529 25.67 -18.91 -19.18
CA SER A 529 25.76 -20.37 -19.25
C SER A 529 24.76 -21.11 -18.37
N ASN A 530 24.16 -20.44 -17.38
CA ASN A 530 23.24 -21.06 -16.45
C ASN A 530 21.83 -21.26 -17.05
N SER A 531 21.13 -22.33 -16.64
CA SER A 531 19.76 -22.66 -17.03
C SER A 531 18.67 -21.90 -16.26
N ILE A 532 19.05 -21.07 -15.28
CA ILE A 532 18.15 -20.16 -14.56
C ILE A 532 17.44 -19.21 -15.55
N ASN A 533 16.15 -18.97 -15.35
CA ASN A 533 15.42 -17.96 -16.12
C ASN A 533 15.98 -16.57 -15.84
N LYS A 534 15.89 -15.65 -16.79
CA LYS A 534 16.55 -14.34 -16.71
C LYS A 534 15.55 -13.25 -17.02
N ALA A 535 15.37 -12.32 -16.09
CA ALA A 535 14.51 -11.17 -16.30
C ALA A 535 15.31 -9.88 -16.12
N PHE A 536 15.33 -9.06 -17.16
CA PHE A 536 16.01 -7.78 -17.20
C PHE A 536 14.94 -6.66 -17.27
N PHE A 537 14.59 -6.11 -16.12
CA PHE A 537 13.74 -4.92 -16.01
C PHE A 537 14.62 -3.67 -16.02
N SER A 538 15.33 -3.50 -17.13
CA SER A 538 16.46 -2.56 -17.26
C SER A 538 16.67 -2.17 -18.72
N ALA A 539 17.38 -1.05 -18.92
CA ALA A 539 18.09 -0.73 -20.16
C ALA A 539 19.53 -0.33 -19.85
N ASN A 540 20.36 -0.26 -20.89
CA ASN A 540 21.79 -0.02 -20.74
C ASN A 540 22.45 -0.94 -19.71
N SER A 541 21.92 -2.15 -19.57
CA SER A 541 22.51 -3.17 -18.72
C SER A 541 23.57 -3.94 -19.49
N VAL A 542 24.61 -4.38 -18.76
CA VAL A 542 25.71 -5.18 -19.34
C VAL A 542 26.51 -4.38 -20.38
N TYR A 543 26.55 -3.06 -20.30
CA TYR A 543 27.18 -2.20 -21.32
C TYR A 543 28.70 -2.15 -21.15
N TRP A 544 29.19 -1.83 -19.96
CA TRP A 544 30.62 -1.75 -19.65
C TRP A 544 31.14 -3.02 -19.00
N ARG A 545 32.23 -3.57 -19.55
CA ARG A 545 32.99 -4.64 -18.89
C ARG A 545 33.86 -4.05 -17.79
N VAL A 546 33.79 -4.63 -16.60
CA VAL A 546 34.70 -4.34 -15.48
C VAL A 546 35.57 -5.56 -15.15
N ARG A 547 36.66 -5.30 -14.43
CA ARG A 547 37.50 -6.33 -13.82
C ARG A 547 37.69 -6.02 -12.33
N PHE A 548 37.49 -7.02 -11.49
CA PHE A 548 37.78 -6.88 -10.06
C PHE A 548 39.25 -7.21 -9.76
N GLU A 549 39.83 -6.42 -8.86
CA GLU A 549 41.20 -6.53 -8.40
C GLU A 549 41.22 -6.47 -6.86
N ASN A 550 42.33 -6.90 -6.27
CA ASN A 550 42.52 -6.81 -4.82
C ASN A 550 42.66 -5.34 -4.38
N SER A 551 42.32 -5.04 -3.13
CA SER A 551 42.73 -3.79 -2.48
C SER A 551 44.25 -3.68 -2.42
N SER A 552 44.79 -2.50 -2.11
CA SER A 552 46.24 -2.35 -1.91
C SER A 552 46.78 -3.18 -0.73
N THR A 553 45.88 -3.57 0.17
CA THR A 553 46.12 -4.46 1.31
C THR A 553 45.86 -5.96 1.01
N GLY A 554 45.49 -6.31 -0.22
CA GLY A 554 45.36 -7.71 -0.66
C GLY A 554 43.97 -8.35 -0.48
N VAL A 555 42.95 -7.60 -0.09
CA VAL A 555 41.57 -8.11 0.03
C VAL A 555 40.95 -8.24 -1.35
N ALA A 556 40.46 -9.43 -1.71
CA ALA A 556 39.90 -9.70 -3.02
C ALA A 556 38.66 -8.84 -3.35
N ASN A 557 38.51 -8.51 -4.63
CA ASN A 557 37.34 -7.84 -5.21
C ASN A 557 36.98 -6.49 -4.56
N ARG A 558 38.00 -5.74 -4.11
CA ARG A 558 37.82 -4.42 -3.48
C ARG A 558 38.18 -3.25 -4.39
N ALA A 559 38.83 -3.50 -5.53
CA ALA A 559 39.04 -2.52 -6.59
C ALA A 559 38.32 -2.95 -7.87
N MET A 560 37.67 -2.00 -8.57
CA MET A 560 36.97 -2.22 -9.83
C MET A 560 37.65 -1.40 -10.92
N ALA A 561 38.24 -2.07 -11.92
CA ALA A 561 38.89 -1.45 -13.07
C ALA A 561 37.94 -1.33 -14.26
N CYS A 562 37.91 -0.15 -14.88
CA CYS A 562 37.20 0.11 -16.13
C CYS A 562 37.90 1.23 -16.90
N TYR A 563 38.57 0.86 -17.98
CA TYR A 563 39.34 1.79 -18.79
C TYR A 563 38.51 2.42 -19.91
N LYS A 564 37.25 2.01 -20.11
CA LYS A 564 36.35 2.56 -21.15
C LYS A 564 37.10 2.69 -22.49
N ASP A 565 37.18 3.89 -23.06
CA ASP A 565 37.82 4.12 -24.36
C ASP A 565 39.37 4.17 -24.32
N ALA A 566 39.97 4.08 -23.13
CA ALA A 566 41.43 4.02 -22.97
C ALA A 566 41.93 2.58 -23.03
N THR A 567 43.20 2.39 -23.42
CA THR A 567 43.84 1.08 -23.39
C THR A 567 44.01 0.58 -21.95
N ASP A 568 43.39 -0.55 -21.63
CA ASP A 568 43.60 -1.24 -20.36
C ASP A 568 44.96 -1.98 -20.38
N PRO A 569 45.83 -1.80 -19.38
CA PRO A 569 47.15 -2.43 -19.34
C PRO A 569 47.13 -3.94 -19.04
N VAL A 570 45.99 -4.51 -18.63
CA VAL A 570 45.87 -5.93 -18.25
C VAL A 570 44.98 -6.69 -19.25
N ALA A 571 43.73 -6.25 -19.40
CA ALA A 571 42.77 -6.86 -20.32
C ALA A 571 41.64 -5.87 -20.61
N PRO A 572 41.03 -5.86 -21.80
CA PRO A 572 39.99 -4.89 -22.16
C PRO A 572 38.86 -4.81 -21.11
N THR A 573 38.59 -3.61 -20.62
CA THR A 573 37.47 -3.26 -19.72
C THR A 573 36.64 -2.11 -20.32
N ASN A 574 36.42 -2.22 -21.63
CA ASN A 574 35.60 -1.35 -22.47
C ASN A 574 34.21 -2.00 -22.72
N LYS A 575 33.48 -1.55 -23.73
CA LYS A 575 32.11 -2.01 -23.98
C LYS A 575 32.08 -3.53 -24.23
N PHE A 576 31.08 -4.22 -23.70
CA PHE A 576 30.91 -5.66 -23.94
C PHE A 576 30.77 -6.02 -25.43
N ARG A 577 30.12 -5.14 -26.19
CA ARG A 577 29.96 -5.26 -27.65
C ARG A 577 31.20 -4.90 -28.48
N SER A 578 32.26 -4.36 -27.85
CA SER A 578 33.44 -3.92 -28.59
C SER A 578 34.10 -5.10 -29.30
N PRO A 579 34.87 -4.85 -30.39
CA PRO A 579 35.57 -5.93 -31.09
C PRO A 579 36.48 -6.78 -30.21
N GLU A 580 37.10 -6.19 -29.18
CA GLU A 580 38.00 -6.90 -28.27
C GLU A 580 37.26 -7.86 -27.32
N ASN A 581 36.03 -7.52 -26.92
CA ASN A 581 35.23 -8.33 -26.02
C ASN A 581 34.30 -9.30 -26.76
N ASN A 582 33.77 -8.87 -27.91
CA ASN A 582 32.89 -9.63 -28.80
C ASN A 582 31.74 -10.35 -28.05
N LYS A 583 31.12 -9.65 -27.09
CA LYS A 583 30.04 -10.17 -26.24
C LYS A 583 28.91 -9.14 -26.16
N PRO A 584 28.25 -8.79 -27.28
CA PRO A 584 27.16 -7.82 -27.26
C PRO A 584 26.07 -8.24 -26.27
N GLU A 585 25.49 -7.25 -25.61
CA GLU A 585 24.50 -7.39 -24.53
C GLU A 585 23.29 -8.18 -25.02
N SER A 586 22.89 -7.92 -26.27
CA SER A 586 21.80 -8.62 -26.96
C SER A 586 22.00 -10.14 -27.02
N ALA A 587 23.23 -10.66 -27.00
CA ALA A 587 23.48 -12.11 -26.96
C ALA A 587 23.05 -12.75 -25.63
N LEU A 588 22.98 -11.97 -24.54
CA LEU A 588 22.49 -12.42 -23.24
C LEU A 588 21.00 -12.14 -23.04
N LYS A 589 20.53 -10.94 -23.43
CA LYS A 589 19.20 -10.45 -23.05
C LYS A 589 18.28 -10.06 -24.22
N GLY A 590 18.71 -10.25 -25.46
CA GLY A 590 17.91 -10.09 -26.67
C GLY A 590 17.83 -8.67 -27.24
N ASN A 591 18.05 -7.65 -26.43
CA ASN A 591 18.17 -6.24 -26.84
C ASN A 591 19.43 -5.62 -26.22
N MET A 592 19.88 -4.47 -26.75
CA MET A 592 21.07 -3.76 -26.24
C MET A 592 20.92 -2.24 -26.38
N TYR A 593 21.66 -1.49 -25.56
CA TYR A 593 21.60 -0.02 -25.51
C TYR A 593 21.73 0.63 -26.87
N ILE A 594 20.83 1.57 -27.15
CA ILE A 594 20.83 2.35 -28.39
C ILE A 594 20.65 3.85 -28.15
N GLY A 595 20.08 4.29 -27.02
CA GLY A 595 19.88 5.72 -26.78
C GLY A 595 19.35 6.09 -25.40
N GLY A 596 19.40 7.40 -25.11
CA GLY A 596 19.00 8.01 -23.84
C GLY A 596 18.63 9.48 -23.96
N ARG A 597 18.02 10.05 -22.90
CA ARG A 597 17.54 11.45 -22.86
C ARG A 597 17.82 12.19 -21.55
N TRP A 598 18.83 13.06 -21.54
CA TRP A 598 19.49 13.67 -20.38
C TRP A 598 18.98 15.07 -19.96
N GLN A 599 18.12 15.74 -20.73
CA GLN A 599 17.66 17.13 -20.43
C GLN A 599 16.54 17.21 -19.35
N ASN A 600 16.01 18.42 -19.06
CA ASN A 600 15.02 18.85 -18.02
C ASN A 600 13.77 17.95 -17.78
N PHE A 601 13.62 16.87 -18.54
CA PHE A 601 12.54 15.90 -18.57
C PHE A 601 13.06 14.48 -18.31
N PHE A 602 14.15 14.34 -17.53
CA PHE A 602 14.81 13.08 -17.18
C PHE A 602 13.82 12.00 -16.74
N PHE A 603 12.75 12.43 -16.09
CA PHE A 603 11.71 11.57 -15.55
C PHE A 603 10.50 11.43 -16.46
N ASP A 604 10.28 12.22 -17.50
CA ASP A 604 9.02 12.17 -18.28
C ASP A 604 8.79 10.80 -18.93
N GLY A 605 9.87 10.20 -19.45
CA GLY A 605 9.80 8.95 -20.19
C GLY A 605 8.92 9.03 -21.44
N PHE A 606 8.78 7.90 -22.11
CA PHE A 606 7.93 7.71 -23.29
C PHE A 606 6.95 6.56 -23.06
N ASP A 607 5.93 6.48 -23.90
CA ASP A 607 4.94 5.41 -23.81
C ASP A 607 5.55 4.06 -24.15
N PHE A 608 5.28 3.05 -23.32
CA PHE A 608 5.46 1.65 -23.70
C PHE A 608 4.29 1.24 -24.59
N VAL A 609 4.58 0.84 -25.83
CA VAL A 609 3.57 0.53 -26.84
C VAL A 609 3.50 -0.97 -27.10
N VAL A 610 2.33 -1.56 -26.87
CA VAL A 610 2.08 -3.00 -27.05
C VAL A 610 2.15 -3.39 -28.53
N LYS A 611 2.85 -4.49 -28.85
CA LYS A 611 2.98 -5.00 -30.23
C LYS A 611 2.56 -6.46 -30.44
N ASN A 612 2.47 -7.25 -29.36
CA ASN A 612 2.05 -8.64 -29.47
C ASN A 612 1.12 -9.04 -28.30
N SER A 613 -0.06 -8.45 -28.25
CA SER A 613 -1.04 -8.63 -27.17
C SER A 613 -1.61 -10.04 -27.07
N THR A 614 -1.42 -10.88 -28.09
CA THR A 614 -1.79 -12.30 -28.06
C THR A 614 -0.82 -13.18 -27.28
N HIS A 615 0.38 -12.66 -26.97
CA HIS A 615 1.38 -13.39 -26.18
C HIS A 615 0.85 -13.64 -24.74
N PRO A 616 1.11 -14.80 -24.12
CA PRO A 616 0.60 -15.13 -22.77
C PRO A 616 0.94 -14.10 -21.69
N TYR A 617 2.02 -13.32 -21.86
CA TYR A 617 2.39 -12.24 -20.94
C TYR A 617 1.35 -11.12 -20.86
N TYR A 618 0.49 -10.97 -21.87
CA TYR A 618 -0.62 -10.01 -21.87
C TYR A 618 -1.96 -10.60 -21.42
N ALA A 619 -2.02 -11.88 -21.03
CA ALA A 619 -3.25 -12.48 -20.50
C ALA A 619 -3.81 -11.69 -19.31
N ASN A 620 -5.13 -11.51 -19.27
CA ASN A 620 -5.84 -10.76 -18.22
C ASN A 620 -5.47 -9.27 -18.08
N THR A 621 -4.67 -8.70 -19.00
CA THR A 621 -4.34 -7.26 -18.99
C THR A 621 -5.38 -6.40 -19.69
N ASN A 622 -6.21 -7.00 -20.55
CA ASN A 622 -7.11 -6.31 -21.50
C ASN A 622 -6.39 -5.35 -22.48
N LEU A 623 -5.07 -5.48 -22.64
CA LEU A 623 -4.29 -4.70 -23.61
C LEU A 623 -4.42 -5.27 -25.03
N ASN A 624 -4.39 -4.37 -26.00
CA ASN A 624 -4.38 -4.66 -27.43
C ASN A 624 -3.13 -4.07 -28.09
N ASP A 625 -2.76 -4.58 -29.27
CA ASP A 625 -1.68 -4.00 -30.06
C ASP A 625 -1.95 -2.51 -30.34
N GLY A 626 -0.94 -1.68 -30.10
CA GLY A 626 -1.00 -0.22 -30.21
C GLY A 626 -1.41 0.50 -28.93
N ASP A 627 -1.87 -0.21 -27.89
CA ASP A 627 -2.14 0.42 -26.59
C ASP A 627 -0.85 1.01 -25.99
N LYS A 628 -1.01 2.17 -25.36
CA LYS A 628 0.07 3.00 -24.82
C LYS A 628 0.01 3.05 -23.30
N LEU A 629 1.14 2.81 -22.67
CA LEU A 629 1.32 2.84 -21.22
C LEU A 629 2.37 3.90 -20.89
N SER A 630 1.92 5.02 -20.33
CA SER A 630 2.70 6.26 -20.39
C SER A 630 3.90 6.33 -19.47
N GLY A 631 5.00 6.88 -19.99
CA GLY A 631 6.21 7.18 -19.22
C GLY A 631 6.97 5.94 -18.73
N LEU A 632 6.87 4.81 -19.42
CA LEU A 632 7.51 3.56 -19.01
C LEU A 632 8.76 3.21 -19.82
N VAL A 633 9.08 3.98 -20.87
CA VAL A 633 10.29 3.82 -21.67
C VAL A 633 11.23 5.01 -21.50
N GLY A 634 12.47 4.73 -21.09
CA GLY A 634 13.47 5.74 -20.72
C GLY A 634 14.11 5.32 -19.41
N PHE A 635 14.88 6.13 -18.70
CA PHE A 635 15.58 7.31 -19.15
C PHE A 635 16.56 6.95 -20.30
N GLU A 636 17.03 5.69 -20.30
CA GLU A 636 17.69 5.00 -21.42
C GLU A 636 16.83 3.86 -21.94
N TRP A 637 17.09 3.47 -23.19
CA TRP A 637 16.37 2.38 -23.84
C TRP A 637 17.25 1.53 -24.74
N ASP A 638 16.79 0.29 -24.93
CA ASP A 638 17.45 -0.72 -25.72
C ASP A 638 16.64 -1.09 -26.96
N ALA A 639 17.34 -1.54 -28.01
CA ALA A 639 16.77 -2.05 -29.24
C ALA A 639 17.32 -3.44 -29.58
N ILE A 640 16.59 -4.16 -30.43
CA ILE A 640 17.08 -5.42 -31.00
C ILE A 640 18.26 -5.12 -31.93
N ASN A 641 19.34 -5.88 -31.77
CA ASN A 641 20.45 -5.90 -32.72
C ASN A 641 20.33 -7.11 -33.64
N LEU A 642 19.95 -6.90 -34.91
CA LEU A 642 19.77 -8.00 -35.87
C LEU A 642 21.07 -8.79 -36.16
N ASN A 643 22.25 -8.25 -35.83
CA ASN A 643 23.52 -8.95 -36.01
C ASN A 643 23.83 -9.95 -34.88
N ALA A 644 23.21 -9.79 -33.71
CA ALA A 644 23.64 -10.50 -32.50
C ALA A 644 22.49 -11.02 -31.61
N SER A 645 21.25 -10.59 -31.85
CA SER A 645 20.11 -11.01 -31.04
C SER A 645 19.77 -12.48 -31.33
N PRO A 646 19.37 -13.28 -30.32
CA PRO A 646 19.03 -14.69 -30.47
C PRO A 646 17.91 -14.94 -31.48
N SER A 647 18.03 -16.03 -32.24
CA SER A 647 16.98 -16.49 -33.14
C SER A 647 15.71 -16.88 -32.37
N GLY A 648 14.53 -16.63 -32.95
CA GLY A 648 13.26 -17.00 -32.33
C GLY A 648 12.81 -16.05 -31.22
N LEU A 649 13.47 -14.90 -31.08
CA LEU A 649 13.01 -13.85 -30.17
C LEU A 649 11.63 -13.33 -30.56
N VAL A 650 10.83 -12.99 -29.56
CA VAL A 650 9.50 -12.40 -29.71
C VAL A 650 9.57 -10.94 -29.26
N VAL A 651 9.09 -10.04 -30.11
CA VAL A 651 8.93 -8.63 -29.77
C VAL A 651 7.59 -8.47 -29.06
N LEU A 652 7.63 -7.99 -27.81
CA LEU A 652 6.46 -7.78 -26.97
C LEU A 652 5.94 -6.35 -27.10
N SER A 653 6.86 -5.39 -27.15
CA SER A 653 6.59 -3.98 -27.36
C SER A 653 7.50 -3.37 -28.41
N GLU A 654 7.02 -2.30 -29.04
CA GLU A 654 7.83 -1.47 -29.93
C GLU A 654 7.41 -0.02 -29.77
N SER A 655 8.23 0.72 -29.05
CA SER A 655 7.97 2.11 -28.70
C SER A 655 8.86 3.00 -29.56
N VAL A 656 8.24 3.98 -30.22
CA VAL A 656 8.96 4.94 -31.07
C VAL A 656 9.06 6.26 -30.34
N GLN A 657 10.30 6.67 -30.03
CA GLN A 657 10.56 7.92 -29.35
C GLN A 657 10.39 9.13 -30.26
N SER A 658 10.10 10.29 -29.66
CA SER A 658 10.16 11.57 -30.37
C SER A 658 11.59 11.84 -30.85
N GLN A 659 11.78 12.74 -31.82
CA GLN A 659 13.13 13.04 -32.37
C GLN A 659 14.07 13.71 -31.34
N ASN A 660 13.61 14.00 -30.13
CA ASN A 660 14.36 14.70 -29.09
C ASN A 660 15.05 13.71 -28.12
N PHE A 661 15.92 12.85 -28.64
CA PHE A 661 16.86 12.06 -27.84
C PHE A 661 18.22 12.77 -27.78
N ASP A 662 18.94 12.61 -26.68
CA ASP A 662 20.21 13.33 -26.44
C ASP A 662 21.43 12.53 -26.89
N GLN A 663 21.31 11.20 -26.96
CA GLN A 663 22.39 10.30 -27.38
C GLN A 663 21.85 9.13 -28.21
N ALA A 664 22.62 8.74 -29.22
CA ALA A 664 22.45 7.50 -29.97
C ALA A 664 23.77 6.71 -29.99
N GLU A 665 23.70 5.41 -29.76
CA GLU A 665 24.80 4.46 -29.81
C GLU A 665 24.53 3.43 -30.91
N LEU A 666 25.27 3.52 -32.01
CA LEU A 666 25.08 2.67 -33.20
C LEU A 666 26.21 1.65 -33.39
N GLU A 667 27.20 1.61 -32.50
CA GLU A 667 28.25 0.59 -32.52
C GLU A 667 27.64 -0.81 -32.41
N GLY A 668 27.97 -1.68 -33.37
CA GLY A 668 27.49 -3.05 -33.46
C GLY A 668 26.12 -3.23 -34.12
N PHE A 669 25.38 -2.14 -34.38
CA PHE A 669 24.09 -2.19 -35.07
C PHE A 669 24.24 -2.21 -36.60
N PRO A 670 23.26 -2.78 -37.34
CA PRO A 670 23.19 -2.65 -38.79
C PRO A 670 23.13 -1.18 -39.25
N ALA A 671 23.69 -0.90 -40.43
CA ALA A 671 23.57 0.41 -41.05
C ALA A 671 22.09 0.77 -41.28
N GLY A 672 21.69 2.01 -40.94
CA GLY A 672 20.31 2.48 -41.07
C GLY A 672 19.38 2.15 -39.89
N THR A 673 19.91 1.59 -38.79
CA THR A 673 19.14 1.38 -37.56
C THR A 673 18.64 2.71 -37.00
N ASP A 674 17.36 2.77 -36.63
CA ASP A 674 16.73 3.95 -36.03
C ASP A 674 16.90 3.94 -34.50
N PRO A 675 17.67 4.87 -33.91
CA PRO A 675 17.94 4.90 -32.47
C PRO A 675 16.72 5.27 -31.62
N ARG A 676 15.61 5.67 -32.25
CA ARG A 676 14.36 6.01 -31.56
C ARG A 676 13.51 4.79 -31.23
N ILE A 677 13.86 3.61 -31.72
CA ILE A 677 13.06 2.41 -31.49
C ILE A 677 13.55 1.74 -30.21
N SER A 678 12.62 1.49 -29.29
CA SER A 678 12.84 0.67 -28.10
C SER A 678 11.94 -0.55 -28.12
N GLN A 679 12.47 -1.71 -27.72
CA GLN A 679 11.75 -2.97 -27.79
C GLN A 679 11.93 -3.80 -26.52
N ALA A 680 10.82 -4.21 -25.91
CA ALA A 680 10.80 -5.30 -24.95
C ALA A 680 10.69 -6.64 -25.68
N VAL A 681 11.43 -7.63 -25.20
CA VAL A 681 11.61 -8.91 -25.89
C VAL A 681 11.53 -10.09 -24.94
N SER A 682 11.14 -11.25 -25.47
CA SER A 682 11.29 -12.53 -24.81
C SER A 682 11.86 -13.60 -25.75
N PHE A 683 12.57 -14.58 -25.21
CA PHE A 683 13.03 -15.75 -25.97
C PHE A 683 13.39 -16.90 -25.02
N THR A 684 13.67 -18.08 -25.58
CA THR A 684 14.28 -19.20 -24.85
C THR A 684 15.74 -19.31 -25.28
N SER A 685 16.66 -19.25 -24.31
CA SER A 685 18.10 -19.36 -24.55
C SER A 685 18.49 -20.77 -25.02
N ALA A 686 19.72 -20.92 -25.49
CA ALA A 686 20.29 -22.22 -25.82
C ALA A 686 20.36 -23.19 -24.61
N SER A 687 20.37 -22.67 -23.38
CA SER A 687 20.32 -23.48 -22.15
C SER A 687 18.89 -23.93 -21.77
N GLY A 688 17.88 -23.54 -22.55
CA GLY A 688 16.46 -23.79 -22.26
C GLY A 688 15.85 -22.79 -21.28
N ALA A 689 16.63 -21.81 -20.80
CA ALA A 689 16.14 -20.78 -19.90
C ALA A 689 15.23 -19.78 -20.63
N LYS A 690 14.15 -19.35 -19.99
CA LYS A 690 13.35 -18.23 -20.47
C LYS A 690 14.08 -16.93 -20.17
N VAL A 691 14.07 -16.02 -21.14
CA VAL A 691 14.68 -14.70 -21.02
C VAL A 691 13.65 -13.64 -21.38
N PHE A 692 13.54 -12.62 -20.54
CA PHE A 692 12.72 -11.42 -20.77
C PHE A 692 13.58 -10.18 -20.56
N SER A 693 13.42 -9.17 -21.43
CA SER A 693 14.00 -7.85 -21.20
C SER A 693 13.00 -6.75 -21.57
N THR A 694 12.84 -5.77 -20.68
CA THR A 694 11.99 -4.59 -20.93
C THR A 694 12.61 -3.62 -21.92
N GLY A 695 13.95 -3.54 -21.96
CA GLY A 695 14.67 -2.54 -22.74
C GLY A 695 14.41 -1.11 -22.29
N SER A 696 14.05 -0.92 -21.02
CA SER A 696 13.80 0.39 -20.40
C SER A 696 14.23 0.38 -18.93
N ILE A 697 14.94 1.43 -18.49
CA ILE A 697 15.22 1.67 -17.07
C ILE A 697 13.91 1.93 -16.33
N GLN A 698 13.03 2.78 -16.83
CA GLN A 698 11.84 3.36 -16.16
C GLN A 698 10.64 2.42 -16.06
N PHE A 699 10.71 1.22 -16.65
CA PHE A 699 9.56 0.32 -16.75
C PHE A 699 8.94 -0.01 -15.37
N MET A 700 9.78 -0.17 -14.35
CA MET A 700 9.36 -0.51 -12.99
C MET A 700 8.49 0.56 -12.31
N TRP A 701 8.47 1.80 -12.82
CA TRP A 701 7.58 2.85 -12.30
C TRP A 701 6.10 2.54 -12.58
N GLY A 702 5.82 1.66 -13.54
CA GLY A 702 4.49 1.07 -13.74
C GLY A 702 4.06 0.10 -12.64
N LEU A 703 4.99 -0.32 -11.77
CA LEU A 703 4.75 -1.25 -10.66
C LEU A 703 4.61 -0.54 -9.31
N ASP A 704 5.47 0.44 -9.04
CA ASP A 704 5.43 1.30 -7.85
C ASP A 704 6.03 2.66 -8.26
N SER A 705 5.42 3.77 -7.83
CA SER A 705 5.86 5.12 -8.20
C SER A 705 6.43 5.94 -7.02
N GLU A 706 6.87 5.28 -5.94
CA GLU A 706 7.56 5.98 -4.85
C GLU A 706 8.75 6.79 -5.36
N GLY A 707 8.81 8.07 -4.98
CA GLY A 707 9.90 8.97 -5.40
C GLY A 707 9.84 9.43 -6.87
N VAL A 708 8.81 9.03 -7.62
CA VAL A 708 8.62 9.41 -9.03
C VAL A 708 7.67 10.62 -9.13
N SER A 709 8.04 11.61 -9.94
CA SER A 709 7.15 12.74 -10.22
C SER A 709 6.04 12.31 -11.19
N GLY A 710 4.79 12.37 -10.71
CA GLY A 710 3.62 11.87 -11.42
C GLY A 710 3.51 10.34 -11.32
N PRO A 711 2.50 9.80 -10.60
CA PRO A 711 2.31 8.36 -10.51
C PRO A 711 2.12 7.71 -11.89
N ARG A 712 2.79 6.58 -12.12
CA ARG A 712 2.79 5.81 -13.38
C ARG A 712 2.27 4.40 -13.22
N GLU A 713 1.93 4.01 -11.99
CA GLU A 713 1.45 2.68 -11.69
C GLU A 713 0.25 2.30 -12.55
N ASP A 714 0.31 1.14 -13.18
CA ASP A 714 -0.75 0.63 -14.03
C ASP A 714 -1.00 -0.85 -13.70
N THR A 715 -2.24 -1.19 -13.31
CA THR A 715 -2.62 -2.56 -12.96
C THR A 715 -2.36 -3.54 -14.11
N ARG A 716 -2.42 -3.09 -15.36
CA ARG A 716 -2.16 -3.92 -16.55
C ARG A 716 -0.67 -4.26 -16.66
N ILE A 717 0.23 -3.34 -16.27
CA ILE A 717 1.67 -3.62 -16.15
C ILE A 717 1.93 -4.56 -14.97
N LYS A 718 1.30 -4.32 -13.82
CA LYS A 718 1.39 -5.22 -12.66
C LYS A 718 0.97 -6.65 -13.04
N GLN A 719 -0.13 -6.80 -13.78
CA GLN A 719 -0.61 -8.09 -14.30
C GLN A 719 0.38 -8.71 -15.31
N MET A 720 0.93 -7.93 -16.25
CA MET A 720 1.92 -8.42 -17.21
C MET A 720 3.15 -8.99 -16.49
N VAL A 721 3.66 -8.29 -15.48
CA VAL A 721 4.83 -8.77 -14.70
C VAL A 721 4.50 -10.02 -13.89
N VAL A 722 3.30 -10.13 -13.32
CA VAL A 722 2.84 -11.37 -12.66
C VAL A 722 2.81 -12.54 -13.66
N ASN A 723 2.34 -12.32 -14.89
CA ASN A 723 2.35 -13.36 -15.92
C ASN A 723 3.77 -13.81 -16.28
N ILE A 724 4.69 -12.85 -16.46
CA ILE A 724 6.11 -13.11 -16.76
C ILE A 724 6.75 -13.94 -15.65
N LEU A 725 6.63 -13.49 -14.40
CA LEU A 725 7.24 -14.15 -13.25
C LEU A 725 6.64 -15.53 -13.00
N ALA A 726 5.31 -15.68 -13.13
CA ALA A 726 4.63 -16.98 -12.98
C ALA A 726 5.08 -17.98 -14.05
N ASP A 727 5.23 -17.54 -15.30
CA ASP A 727 5.75 -18.36 -16.40
C ASP A 727 7.22 -18.78 -16.17
N MET A 728 7.99 -17.96 -15.44
CA MET A 728 9.36 -18.26 -15.03
C MET A 728 9.45 -19.00 -13.67
N GLY A 729 8.31 -19.32 -13.05
CA GLY A 729 8.24 -20.14 -11.84
C GLY A 729 8.21 -19.38 -10.51
N ALA A 730 7.89 -18.09 -10.49
CA ALA A 730 7.72 -17.31 -9.27
C ALA A 730 6.29 -16.77 -9.16
N ARG A 731 5.61 -17.00 -8.02
CA ARG A 731 4.21 -16.60 -7.81
C ARG A 731 4.06 -15.78 -6.53
N PRO A 732 3.25 -14.71 -6.54
CA PRO A 732 3.02 -13.91 -5.34
C PRO A 732 2.12 -14.67 -4.36
N LEU A 733 2.40 -14.57 -3.05
CA LEU A 733 1.52 -15.12 -2.02
C LEU A 733 0.35 -14.21 -1.68
N THR A 734 0.49 -12.90 -1.87
CA THR A 734 -0.55 -11.89 -1.58
C THR A 734 -0.74 -10.98 -2.78
N PRO A 735 -1.28 -11.50 -3.91
CA PRO A 735 -1.48 -10.69 -5.11
C PRO A 735 -2.38 -9.48 -4.82
N GLY A 736 -2.07 -8.36 -5.45
CA GLY A 736 -2.81 -7.12 -5.36
C GLY A 736 -4.23 -7.27 -5.91
N SER A 737 -5.11 -6.35 -5.53
CA SER A 737 -6.50 -6.37 -5.99
C SER A 737 -6.59 -6.36 -7.52
N GLY A 738 -7.43 -7.23 -8.09
CA GLY A 738 -7.64 -7.35 -9.53
C GLY A 738 -6.56 -8.14 -10.29
N ILE A 739 -5.51 -8.60 -9.62
CA ILE A 739 -4.47 -9.44 -10.23
C ILE A 739 -4.91 -10.91 -10.24
N ILE A 740 -4.80 -11.55 -11.40
CA ILE A 740 -5.03 -12.99 -11.60
C ILE A 740 -3.67 -13.67 -11.70
N VAL A 741 -3.37 -14.60 -10.78
CA VAL A 741 -2.13 -15.39 -10.82
C VAL A 741 -2.37 -16.62 -11.72
N PRO A 742 -1.70 -16.75 -12.88
CA PRO A 742 -2.01 -17.74 -13.93
C PRO A 742 -1.85 -19.20 -13.56
#